data_AF-A0A0P9REU6-F1
#
_entry.id   AF-A0A0P9REU6-F1
#
_cell.length_a   1.000
_cell.length_b   1.000
_cell.length_c   1.000
_cell.angle_alpha   90.00
_cell.angle_beta   90.00
_cell.angle_gamma   90.00
#
_symmetry.space_group_name_H-M   'P 1'
#
loop_
_entity.id
_entity.type
_entity.pdbx_description
1 polymer ?
#
loop_
_entity_poly.entity_id
_entity_poly.type
_entity_poly.pdbx_seq_one_letter_code
_entity_poly.pdbx_strand_id
1 'polypeptide(L)'
;MYSPKEESAKRSRKDWLAWLLKRFGRQGLELPILEVEGVLKPIPGDPRYLLPKEGGDLIVKVPASATVNMEQGDTITFFIDDVECGKATYTTPDQLICLIKPEYIGGKTEYRLWYLYTPSDYNTVESIRFLLERDYIAPNEGEPIAAAELPDEVVRAGLTQAYLDSVGHLDVIIPRSSDMLEADRIEISWVPVVAQFSRQNWAPVASKTVSQNEAAGNDKPVVQIPSSVIQQLAQGKIGIYFRYIDRTGNLGQFSEVVHLLFDLRPAPENLLGPLVYLAERDNLIDRADAQLGVAVVILGYDNVQTDDQIEVIWEGISVAPVPFYAFPIYIPISWDTLSKKGPATERKVDVSYNVLRSGSSKSSPVLPLKVDFTVAGPEPDPANPGPINDKLPVIAVKSRENPLVDNVLGEGDKGQPARAQLPNNPFNSGDILRLYWGDLRPHVVEKMIEAEGPGDIITFDIPWEFIEAGGYNEYLPVYYSTWNEVNEQESGRISVDVRILDIQGLPDVTFPDRFVPAPPNPPTPVPLINCSSRPWDGIRVNIPFDKKAMAVDDEVVIEWQAYSDTNGTILIDETYFEFSRFKLSADHEASGIAFLVPYQDRVEPIVTRGSAQFSYTLYKPSGQSGKHSTRVMISRVIGTTLCSADSLGRCDMLPAASENGAENGNI
;
A
#
# COMPACT_ATOMS: atom_id res chain seq x y z
N MET A 1 58.61 6.72 -88.54
CA MET A 1 59.15 7.56 -89.62
C MET A 1 59.45 6.65 -90.80
N TYR A 2 58.58 6.64 -91.81
CA TYR A 2 58.67 6.08 -93.18
C TYR A 2 57.35 6.50 -93.88
N SER A 3 57.21 6.80 -95.17
CA SER A 3 58.02 7.45 -96.21
C SER A 3 57.02 7.89 -97.32
N PRO A 4 57.15 9.04 -98.00
CA PRO A 4 56.11 9.68 -98.83
C PRO A 4 55.80 9.04 -100.20
N LYS A 5 55.91 7.71 -100.34
CA LYS A 5 55.54 6.97 -101.57
C LYS A 5 54.47 5.89 -101.36
N GLU A 6 53.78 5.91 -100.22
CA GLU A 6 52.66 4.99 -99.90
C GLU A 6 51.31 5.72 -99.70
N GLU A 7 51.20 6.96 -100.18
CA GLU A 7 50.01 7.82 -100.02
C GLU A 7 49.18 8.05 -101.29
N SER A 8 49.24 7.15 -102.28
CA SER A 8 48.49 7.34 -103.56
C SER A 8 47.83 6.08 -104.14
N ALA A 9 47.36 5.17 -103.28
CA ALA A 9 46.49 4.06 -103.68
C ALA A 9 45.20 3.97 -102.83
N LYS A 10 44.76 5.10 -102.26
CA LYS A 10 43.46 5.25 -101.56
C LYS A 10 42.37 5.75 -102.53
N ARG A 11 41.74 4.81 -103.24
CA ARG A 11 40.36 4.96 -103.75
C ARG A 11 39.64 3.64 -103.49
N SER A 12 39.10 3.58 -102.28
CA SER A 12 38.70 2.35 -101.61
C SER A 12 37.40 1.77 -102.16
N ARG A 13 37.28 0.45 -102.04
CA ARG A 13 36.05 -0.36 -101.97
C ARG A 13 34.86 0.32 -101.27
N LYS A 14 35.12 1.31 -100.40
CA LYS A 14 34.15 2.21 -99.75
C LYS A 14 33.35 3.06 -100.75
N ASP A 15 33.92 3.47 -101.88
CA ASP A 15 33.22 4.29 -102.90
C ASP A 15 32.33 3.44 -103.82
N TRP A 16 32.72 2.18 -104.08
CA TRP A 16 31.90 1.21 -104.80
C TRP A 16 30.76 0.66 -103.90
N LEU A 17 31.03 0.45 -102.59
CA LEU A 17 30.01 0.15 -101.58
C LEU A 17 29.07 1.33 -101.32
N ALA A 18 29.56 2.58 -101.34
CA ALA A 18 28.73 3.78 -101.20
C ALA A 18 27.80 3.99 -102.41
N TRP A 19 28.22 3.63 -103.62
CA TRP A 19 27.35 3.64 -104.80
C TRP A 19 26.30 2.51 -104.76
N LEU A 20 26.65 1.32 -104.24
CA LEU A 20 25.70 0.20 -104.07
C LEU A 20 24.67 0.48 -102.95
N LEU A 21 25.08 1.10 -101.84
CA LEU A 21 24.21 1.51 -100.72
C LEU A 21 23.25 2.65 -101.09
N LYS A 22 23.64 3.55 -101.99
CA LYS A 22 22.77 4.64 -102.46
C LYS A 22 21.73 4.18 -103.49
N ARG A 23 21.93 3.01 -104.12
CA ARG A 23 21.06 2.45 -105.16
C ARG A 23 20.16 1.30 -104.68
N PHE A 24 20.51 0.65 -103.56
CA PHE A 24 19.76 -0.46 -102.97
C PHE A 24 19.47 -0.28 -101.46
N GLY A 25 19.28 0.96 -101.02
CA GLY A 25 18.70 1.26 -99.70
C GLY A 25 17.21 0.92 -99.61
N ARG A 26 16.81 -0.31 -99.97
CA ARG A 26 15.61 -0.95 -99.41
C ARG A 26 15.99 -1.47 -98.02
N GLN A 27 16.05 -0.57 -97.04
CA GLN A 27 15.48 -0.92 -95.74
C GLN A 27 13.97 -0.93 -95.98
N GLY A 28 13.28 -1.98 -95.53
CA GLY A 28 11.83 -2.06 -95.65
C GLY A 28 11.21 -0.75 -95.16
N LEU A 29 10.22 -0.23 -95.89
CA LEU A 29 9.34 0.77 -95.32
C LEU A 29 8.62 0.06 -94.16
N GLU A 30 9.12 0.19 -92.94
CA GLU A 30 8.31 -0.07 -91.76
C GLU A 30 7.73 1.27 -91.34
N LEU A 31 6.40 1.33 -91.23
CA LEU A 31 5.74 2.54 -90.74
C LEU A 31 6.01 2.68 -89.23
N PRO A 32 6.10 3.91 -88.68
CA PRO A 32 6.41 4.10 -87.27
C PRO A 32 5.37 3.45 -86.35
N ILE A 33 5.76 3.22 -85.10
CA ILE A 33 4.85 2.73 -84.06
C ILE A 33 3.68 3.71 -83.87
N LEU A 34 2.47 3.18 -83.69
CA LEU A 34 1.28 3.98 -83.38
C LEU A 34 1.38 4.67 -82.00
N GLU A 35 0.69 5.80 -81.85
CA GLU A 35 0.50 6.48 -80.58
C GLU A 35 -0.71 5.89 -79.86
N VAL A 36 -0.53 5.48 -78.59
CA VAL A 36 -1.61 4.93 -77.75
C VAL A 36 -1.87 5.86 -76.57
N GLU A 37 -3.14 6.23 -76.37
CA GLU A 37 -3.62 6.93 -75.18
C GLU A 37 -4.50 5.98 -74.34
N GLY A 38 -4.60 6.25 -73.03
CA GLY A 38 -5.35 5.39 -72.10
C GLY A 38 -4.55 4.22 -71.51
N VAL A 39 -3.24 4.17 -71.77
CA VAL A 39 -2.32 3.17 -71.22
C VAL A 39 -1.34 3.80 -70.21
N LEU A 40 -0.87 3.00 -69.26
CA LEU A 40 0.18 3.41 -68.33
C LEU A 40 1.54 3.28 -69.05
N LYS A 41 2.28 4.38 -69.10
CA LYS A 41 3.59 4.44 -69.77
C LYS A 41 4.68 3.76 -68.93
N PRO A 42 5.79 3.30 -69.54
CA PRO A 42 6.94 2.77 -68.81
C PRO A 42 7.45 3.73 -67.73
N ILE A 43 7.88 3.18 -66.60
CA ILE A 43 8.51 3.91 -65.48
C ILE A 43 9.81 3.20 -65.06
N PRO A 44 10.68 3.82 -64.27
CA PRO A 44 11.85 3.14 -63.71
C PRO A 44 11.43 1.87 -62.93
N GLY A 45 12.01 0.72 -63.29
CA GLY A 45 11.66 -0.58 -62.69
C GLY A 45 10.60 -1.39 -63.45
N ASP A 46 9.81 -0.75 -64.32
CA ASP A 46 8.86 -1.43 -65.19
C ASP A 46 8.84 -0.82 -66.61
N PRO A 47 9.50 -1.47 -67.58
CA PRO A 47 9.64 -0.96 -68.95
C PRO A 47 8.38 -1.14 -69.80
N ARG A 48 7.30 -1.73 -69.26
CA ARG A 48 6.11 -2.12 -70.02
C ARG A 48 5.13 -0.96 -70.21
N TYR A 49 4.39 -1.00 -71.32
CA TYR A 49 3.14 -0.27 -71.44
C TYR A 49 2.03 -1.16 -70.89
N LEU A 50 1.28 -0.66 -69.89
CA LEU A 50 0.29 -1.46 -69.18
C LEU A 50 -1.13 -0.94 -69.37
N LEU A 51 -2.08 -1.87 -69.48
CA LEU A 51 -3.50 -1.55 -69.46
C LEU A 51 -3.98 -1.34 -68.01
N PRO A 52 -4.60 -0.19 -67.68
CA PRO A 52 -5.24 0.00 -66.38
C PRO A 52 -6.41 -0.97 -66.17
N LYS A 53 -6.60 -1.48 -64.96
CA LYS A 53 -7.67 -2.42 -64.59
C LYS A 53 -9.07 -1.83 -64.76
N GLU A 54 -9.25 -0.55 -64.44
CA GLU A 54 -10.49 0.20 -64.65
C GLU A 54 -10.43 1.08 -65.92
N GLY A 55 -9.63 0.68 -66.92
CA GLY A 55 -9.46 1.42 -68.18
C GLY A 55 -10.72 1.42 -69.07
N GLY A 56 -10.89 2.48 -69.85
CA GLY A 56 -11.93 2.63 -70.88
C GLY A 56 -11.43 2.29 -72.29
N ASP A 57 -12.07 2.88 -73.30
CA ASP A 57 -11.65 2.73 -74.70
C ASP A 57 -10.17 3.17 -74.89
N LEU A 58 -9.40 2.39 -75.66
CA LEU A 58 -8.05 2.78 -76.06
C LEU A 58 -8.12 3.64 -77.33
N ILE A 59 -7.46 4.78 -77.31
CA ILE A 59 -7.34 5.64 -78.49
C ILE A 59 -6.00 5.33 -79.13
N VAL A 60 -6.02 4.81 -80.36
CA VAL A 60 -4.81 4.57 -81.16
C VAL A 60 -4.76 5.52 -82.34
N LYS A 61 -3.58 6.09 -82.61
CA LYS A 61 -3.39 7.09 -83.66
C LYS A 61 -2.17 6.75 -84.51
N VAL A 62 -2.27 7.01 -85.81
CA VAL A 62 -1.07 7.03 -86.66
C VAL A 62 -0.28 8.29 -86.34
N PRO A 63 1.03 8.20 -86.01
CA PRO A 63 1.79 9.35 -85.58
C PRO A 63 2.02 10.32 -86.74
N ALA A 64 2.08 11.61 -86.43
CA ALA A 64 2.36 12.65 -87.42
C ALA A 64 3.76 12.50 -88.08
N SER A 65 4.66 11.71 -87.48
CA SER A 65 5.98 11.38 -88.00
C SER A 65 5.97 10.29 -89.09
N ALA A 66 4.83 9.64 -89.33
CA ALA A 66 4.69 8.66 -90.40
C ALA A 66 4.99 9.32 -91.75
N THR A 67 6.03 8.83 -92.44
CA THR A 67 6.51 9.37 -93.71
C THR A 67 5.65 8.87 -94.88
N VAL A 68 4.32 8.98 -94.74
CA VAL A 68 3.34 8.50 -95.73
C VAL A 68 2.51 9.67 -96.21
N ASN A 69 2.73 10.09 -97.46
CA ASN A 69 1.83 11.02 -98.13
C ASN A 69 0.59 10.25 -98.57
N MET A 70 -0.45 10.24 -97.72
CA MET A 70 -1.70 9.55 -98.04
C MET A 70 -2.47 10.32 -99.12
N GLU A 71 -2.87 9.60 -100.16
CA GLU A 71 -3.71 10.09 -101.25
C GLU A 71 -5.19 9.78 -100.98
N GLN A 72 -6.08 10.55 -101.61
CA GLN A 72 -7.52 10.38 -101.46
C GLN A 72 -7.95 9.02 -102.03
N GLY A 73 -8.42 8.12 -101.16
CA GLY A 73 -8.79 6.75 -101.54
C GLY A 73 -7.92 5.65 -100.95
N ASP A 74 -6.77 5.99 -100.35
CA ASP A 74 -5.95 5.04 -99.60
C ASP A 74 -6.68 4.53 -98.35
N THR A 75 -6.34 3.34 -97.86
CA THR A 75 -6.97 2.78 -96.65
C THR A 75 -5.96 2.54 -95.53
N ILE A 76 -6.37 2.86 -94.30
CA ILE A 76 -5.70 2.46 -93.07
C ILE A 76 -6.59 1.48 -92.33
N THR A 77 -6.00 0.37 -91.91
CA THR A 77 -6.66 -0.66 -91.11
C THR A 77 -5.87 -0.84 -89.82
N PHE A 78 -6.52 -0.73 -88.67
CA PHE A 78 -5.95 -0.95 -87.35
C PHE A 78 -6.21 -2.38 -86.88
N PHE A 79 -5.22 -2.96 -86.22
CA PHE A 79 -5.26 -4.33 -85.75
C PHE A 79 -4.87 -4.43 -84.28
N ILE A 80 -5.48 -5.39 -83.60
CA ILE A 80 -5.08 -5.91 -82.29
C ILE A 80 -4.95 -7.43 -82.40
N ASP A 81 -3.74 -7.98 -82.19
CA ASP A 81 -3.45 -9.43 -82.32
C ASP A 81 -4.04 -10.07 -83.58
N ASP A 82 -3.91 -9.36 -84.72
CA ASP A 82 -4.40 -9.77 -86.05
C ASP A 82 -5.92 -9.69 -86.27
N VAL A 83 -6.68 -9.17 -85.29
CA VAL A 83 -8.10 -8.83 -85.46
C VAL A 83 -8.22 -7.38 -85.92
N GLU A 84 -8.90 -7.16 -87.04
CA GLU A 84 -9.26 -5.82 -87.52
C GLU A 84 -10.21 -5.15 -86.51
N CYS A 85 -9.75 -4.07 -85.89
CA CYS A 85 -10.53 -3.31 -84.90
C CYS A 85 -11.03 -1.96 -85.46
N GLY A 86 -10.53 -1.54 -86.62
CA GLY A 86 -11.04 -0.38 -87.33
C GLY A 86 -10.43 -0.24 -88.71
N LYS A 87 -11.21 0.26 -89.67
CA LYS A 87 -10.76 0.54 -91.04
C LYS A 87 -11.35 1.83 -91.54
N ALA A 88 -10.52 2.66 -92.15
CA ALA A 88 -10.93 3.93 -92.74
C ALA A 88 -10.30 4.14 -94.11
N THR A 89 -11.07 4.73 -95.02
CA THR A 89 -10.58 5.26 -96.30
C THR A 89 -10.26 6.73 -96.13
N TYR A 90 -9.06 7.15 -96.51
CA TYR A 90 -8.53 8.46 -96.25
C TYR A 90 -9.22 9.55 -97.08
N THR A 91 -9.86 10.48 -96.38
CA THR A 91 -10.55 11.68 -96.88
C THR A 91 -10.32 12.88 -95.96
N THR A 92 -10.16 12.67 -94.66
CA THR A 92 -9.80 13.70 -93.66
C THR A 92 -8.80 13.15 -92.62
N PRO A 93 -8.01 14.01 -91.94
CA PRO A 93 -7.03 13.57 -90.93
C PRO A 93 -7.62 12.86 -89.71
N ASP A 94 -8.88 13.12 -89.33
CA ASP A 94 -9.55 12.46 -88.18
C ASP A 94 -9.65 10.93 -88.34
N GLN A 95 -9.51 10.44 -89.58
CA GLN A 95 -9.55 9.01 -89.93
C GLN A 95 -8.23 8.28 -89.60
N LEU A 96 -7.24 8.99 -89.05
CA LEU A 96 -5.98 8.44 -88.52
C LEU A 96 -6.07 8.03 -87.05
N ILE A 97 -7.27 8.08 -86.47
CA ILE A 97 -7.57 7.74 -85.08
C ILE A 97 -8.57 6.58 -85.05
N CYS A 98 -8.32 5.58 -84.21
CA CYS A 98 -9.23 4.46 -83.96
C CYS A 98 -9.48 4.30 -82.46
N LEU A 99 -10.75 4.03 -82.10
CA LEU A 99 -11.17 3.71 -80.74
C LEU A 99 -11.29 2.19 -80.62
N ILE A 100 -10.39 1.57 -79.87
CA ILE A 100 -10.46 0.15 -79.56
C ILE A 100 -11.27 -0.02 -78.27
N LYS A 101 -12.46 -0.61 -78.41
CA LYS A 101 -13.37 -0.85 -77.29
C LYS A 101 -12.85 -1.96 -76.36
N PRO A 102 -13.20 -1.94 -75.06
CA PRO A 102 -12.83 -2.97 -74.08
C PRO A 102 -13.21 -4.41 -74.48
N GLU A 103 -14.22 -4.59 -75.32
CA GLU A 103 -14.64 -5.91 -75.84
C GLU A 103 -13.55 -6.62 -76.66
N TYR A 104 -12.61 -5.87 -77.26
CA TYR A 104 -11.44 -6.42 -77.96
C TYR A 104 -10.26 -6.69 -77.01
N ILE A 105 -10.39 -6.31 -75.73
CA ILE A 105 -9.32 -6.29 -74.74
C ILE A 105 -9.75 -7.14 -73.52
N GLY A 106 -9.67 -8.46 -73.67
CA GLY A 106 -10.05 -9.40 -72.62
C GLY A 106 -9.37 -10.77 -72.74
N GLY A 107 -8.92 -11.29 -71.59
CA GLY A 107 -8.48 -12.69 -71.46
C GLY A 107 -7.03 -12.99 -71.89
N LYS A 108 -6.26 -11.99 -72.34
CA LYS A 108 -4.83 -12.12 -72.66
C LYS A 108 -3.97 -11.19 -71.82
N THR A 109 -2.70 -11.58 -71.64
CA THR A 109 -1.66 -10.83 -70.92
C THR A 109 -0.85 -9.90 -71.82
N GLU A 110 -0.87 -10.10 -73.13
CA GLU A 110 -0.13 -9.33 -74.13
C GLU A 110 -1.04 -9.05 -75.33
N TYR A 111 -0.95 -7.84 -75.89
CA TYR A 111 -1.62 -7.39 -77.10
C TYR A 111 -0.63 -6.67 -78.01
N ARG A 112 -0.69 -6.95 -79.31
CA ARG A 112 0.10 -6.30 -80.35
C ARG A 112 -0.78 -5.40 -81.17
N LEU A 113 -0.63 -4.10 -81.00
CA LEU A 113 -1.34 -3.10 -81.78
C LEU A 113 -0.50 -2.71 -82.98
N TRP A 114 -1.10 -2.64 -84.15
CA TRP A 114 -0.42 -2.18 -85.37
C TRP A 114 -1.43 -1.63 -86.39
N TYR A 115 -0.93 -0.96 -87.42
CA TYR A 115 -1.76 -0.51 -88.52
C TYR A 115 -1.16 -0.91 -89.88
N LEU A 116 -2.05 -1.14 -90.83
CA LEU A 116 -1.74 -1.46 -92.22
C LEU A 116 -2.14 -0.29 -93.10
N TYR A 117 -1.18 0.25 -93.84
CA TYR A 117 -1.44 1.21 -94.91
C TYR A 117 -1.56 0.48 -96.24
N THR A 118 -2.68 0.65 -96.92
CA THR A 118 -2.95 0.09 -98.26
C THR A 118 -3.17 1.24 -99.23
N PRO A 119 -2.11 1.64 -99.98
CA PRO A 119 -2.24 2.62 -101.05
C PRO A 119 -3.06 2.07 -102.22
N SER A 120 -3.74 2.93 -102.98
CA SER A 120 -4.58 2.54 -104.13
C SER A 120 -3.84 1.74 -105.21
N ASP A 121 -2.58 2.09 -105.46
CA ASP A 121 -1.80 1.62 -106.61
C ASP A 121 -0.52 0.84 -106.25
N TYR A 122 -0.28 0.58 -104.96
CA TYR A 122 0.97 -0.07 -104.48
C TYR A 122 0.72 -1.18 -103.45
N ASN A 123 1.80 -1.87 -103.08
CA ASN A 123 1.77 -2.91 -102.06
C ASN A 123 1.48 -2.32 -100.67
N THR A 124 0.79 -3.11 -99.85
CA THR A 124 0.50 -2.79 -98.45
C THR A 124 1.77 -2.71 -97.61
N VAL A 125 1.78 -1.82 -96.63
CA VAL A 125 2.91 -1.60 -95.72
C VAL A 125 2.45 -1.65 -94.27
N GLU A 126 3.10 -2.48 -93.45
CA GLU A 126 2.81 -2.62 -92.02
C GLU A 126 3.56 -1.59 -91.17
N SER A 127 2.98 -1.23 -90.03
CA SER A 127 3.67 -0.51 -88.97
C SER A 127 4.47 -1.42 -88.05
N ILE A 128 5.41 -0.83 -87.32
CA ILE A 128 6.00 -1.45 -86.13
C ILE A 128 4.88 -1.74 -85.12
N ARG A 129 4.93 -2.92 -84.49
CA ARG A 129 3.96 -3.36 -83.50
C ARG A 129 4.21 -2.67 -82.16
N PHE A 130 3.16 -2.08 -81.59
CA PHE A 130 3.15 -1.57 -80.21
C PHE A 130 2.77 -2.72 -79.27
N LEU A 131 3.63 -2.99 -78.29
CA LEU A 131 3.42 -4.01 -77.28
C LEU A 131 2.67 -3.40 -76.09
N LEU A 132 1.46 -3.89 -75.84
CA LEU A 132 0.66 -3.54 -74.68
C LEU A 132 0.46 -4.78 -73.81
N GLU A 133 0.80 -4.68 -72.55
CA GLU A 133 0.67 -5.78 -71.60
C GLU A 133 -0.47 -5.51 -70.61
N ARG A 134 -1.04 -6.59 -70.07
CA ARG A 134 -2.05 -6.54 -69.02
C ARG A 134 -1.54 -7.34 -67.83
N ASP A 135 -1.45 -6.65 -66.70
CA ASP A 135 -1.03 -7.26 -65.45
C ASP A 135 -2.24 -7.85 -64.71
N TYR A 136 -2.13 -9.12 -64.33
CA TYR A 136 -3.10 -9.83 -63.49
C TYR A 136 -2.49 -10.28 -62.16
N ILE A 137 -1.20 -10.04 -61.95
CA ILE A 137 -0.49 -10.45 -60.75
C ILE A 137 -0.85 -9.44 -59.66
N ALA A 138 -1.36 -9.95 -58.55
CA ALA A 138 -1.58 -9.12 -57.38
C ALA A 138 -0.23 -8.74 -56.75
N PRO A 139 -0.12 -7.55 -56.13
CA PRO A 139 1.05 -7.18 -55.35
C PRO A 139 1.50 -8.29 -54.39
N ASN A 140 2.81 -8.41 -54.22
CA ASN A 140 3.47 -9.44 -53.42
C ASN A 140 3.08 -10.87 -53.85
N GLU A 141 2.88 -11.10 -55.15
CA GLU A 141 2.43 -12.36 -55.73
C GLU A 141 1.09 -12.89 -55.16
N GLY A 142 0.30 -12.01 -54.55
CA GLY A 142 -0.95 -12.38 -53.89
C GLY A 142 -0.78 -13.00 -52.50
N GLU A 143 0.43 -12.98 -51.94
CA GLU A 143 0.70 -13.42 -50.56
C GLU A 143 0.57 -12.26 -49.56
N PRO A 144 0.11 -12.52 -48.32
CA PRO A 144 0.04 -11.51 -47.28
C PRO A 144 1.44 -11.02 -46.86
N ILE A 145 1.53 -9.76 -46.46
CA ILE A 145 2.74 -9.13 -45.93
C ILE A 145 2.68 -9.10 -44.41
N ALA A 146 3.83 -9.12 -43.74
CA ALA A 146 3.94 -8.91 -42.30
C ALA A 146 3.22 -7.64 -41.83
N ALA A 147 2.87 -7.61 -40.54
CA ALA A 147 2.15 -6.50 -39.95
C ALA A 147 2.92 -5.17 -40.04
N ALA A 148 2.19 -4.06 -40.10
CA ALA A 148 2.80 -2.74 -40.05
C ALA A 148 3.46 -2.48 -38.69
N GLU A 149 4.50 -1.65 -38.71
CA GLU A 149 5.20 -1.18 -37.52
C GLU A 149 4.62 0.16 -37.06
N LEU A 150 4.47 0.29 -35.74
CA LEU A 150 4.02 1.52 -35.08
C LEU A 150 5.19 2.15 -34.31
N PRO A 151 5.16 3.46 -34.03
CA PRO A 151 6.21 4.13 -33.26
C PRO A 151 6.38 3.51 -31.87
N ASP A 152 7.62 3.36 -31.39
CA ASP A 152 7.95 2.72 -30.11
C ASP A 152 7.18 3.32 -28.91
N GLU A 153 6.98 4.64 -28.91
CA GLU A 153 6.22 5.33 -27.88
C GLU A 153 4.75 4.86 -27.83
N VAL A 154 4.13 4.71 -29.01
CA VAL A 154 2.75 4.24 -29.16
C VAL A 154 2.63 2.76 -28.79
N VAL A 155 3.61 1.94 -29.15
CA VAL A 155 3.65 0.53 -28.76
C VAL A 155 3.77 0.38 -27.25
N ARG A 156 4.59 1.22 -26.60
CA ARG A 156 4.85 1.14 -25.15
C ARG A 156 3.72 1.70 -24.30
N ALA A 157 3.16 2.85 -24.67
CA ALA A 157 2.21 3.60 -23.83
C ALA A 157 0.77 3.62 -24.37
N GLY A 158 0.53 3.04 -25.55
CA GLY A 158 -0.70 3.26 -26.31
C GLY A 158 -0.69 4.63 -27.02
N LEU A 159 -1.65 4.84 -27.92
CA LEU A 159 -1.85 6.13 -28.54
C LEU A 159 -2.67 7.05 -27.63
N THR A 160 -2.10 8.19 -27.27
CA THR A 160 -2.71 9.17 -26.35
C THR A 160 -3.09 10.46 -27.06
N GLN A 161 -3.98 11.24 -26.44
CA GLN A 161 -4.30 12.58 -26.94
C GLN A 161 -3.06 13.49 -27.00
N ALA A 162 -2.18 13.42 -25.99
CA ALA A 162 -0.95 14.21 -25.94
C ALA A 162 0.00 13.89 -27.11
N TYR A 163 0.12 12.60 -27.48
CA TYR A 163 0.88 12.22 -28.67
C TYR A 163 0.29 12.87 -29.93
N LEU A 164 -1.04 12.80 -30.11
CA LEU A 164 -1.70 13.40 -31.26
C LEU A 164 -1.62 14.93 -31.29
N ASP A 165 -1.68 15.59 -30.13
CA ASP A 165 -1.54 17.05 -30.05
C ASP A 165 -0.11 17.52 -30.38
N SER A 166 0.90 16.69 -30.07
CA SER A 166 2.30 17.02 -30.35
C SER A 166 2.74 16.67 -31.78
N VAL A 167 2.31 15.51 -32.31
CA VAL A 167 2.73 14.99 -33.63
C VAL A 167 1.72 15.34 -34.72
N GLY A 168 0.42 15.39 -34.41
CA GLY A 168 -0.66 15.68 -35.35
C GLY A 168 -1.12 14.49 -36.21
N HIS A 169 -0.44 13.36 -36.16
CA HIS A 169 -0.72 12.17 -36.95
C HIS A 169 -0.12 10.91 -36.30
N LEU A 170 -0.56 9.72 -36.74
CA LEU A 170 0.09 8.44 -36.45
C LEU A 170 0.85 7.98 -37.70
N ASP A 171 2.16 7.83 -37.58
CA ASP A 171 2.98 7.19 -38.61
C ASP A 171 2.79 5.68 -38.56
N VAL A 172 2.44 5.08 -39.70
CA VAL A 172 2.36 3.63 -39.87
C VAL A 172 3.43 3.22 -40.87
N ILE A 173 4.42 2.45 -40.38
CA ILE A 173 5.60 2.05 -41.14
C ILE A 173 5.30 0.72 -41.84
N ILE A 174 5.38 0.71 -43.16
CA ILE A 174 4.88 -0.36 -44.00
C ILE A 174 6.03 -1.27 -44.45
N PRO A 175 6.03 -2.57 -44.12
CA PRO A 175 6.96 -3.53 -44.70
C PRO A 175 6.86 -3.52 -46.22
N ARG A 176 8.01 -3.49 -46.89
CA ARG A 176 8.09 -3.45 -48.36
C ARG A 176 7.59 -4.77 -48.96
N SER A 177 6.78 -4.71 -50.01
CA SER A 177 6.58 -5.88 -50.88
C SER A 177 7.82 -6.11 -51.75
N SER A 178 8.03 -7.34 -52.20
CA SER A 178 9.16 -7.70 -53.08
C SER A 178 9.10 -7.06 -54.46
N ASP A 179 7.91 -6.67 -54.88
CA ASP A 179 7.55 -6.13 -56.20
C ASP A 179 7.12 -4.66 -56.15
N MET A 180 7.38 -3.95 -55.04
CA MET A 180 6.97 -2.57 -54.87
C MET A 180 7.61 -1.65 -55.93
N LEU A 181 6.77 -0.91 -56.66
CA LEU A 181 7.17 0.00 -57.72
C LEU A 181 6.61 1.42 -57.50
N GLU A 182 7.16 2.37 -58.27
CA GLU A 182 6.60 3.71 -58.34
C GLU A 182 5.15 3.65 -58.83
N ALA A 183 4.31 4.54 -58.32
CA ALA A 183 2.88 4.64 -58.60
C ALA A 183 1.99 3.52 -58.05
N ASP A 184 2.56 2.51 -57.38
CA ASP A 184 1.76 1.64 -56.51
C ASP A 184 1.11 2.47 -55.39
N ARG A 185 -0.02 2.03 -54.88
CA ARG A 185 -0.75 2.68 -53.78
C ARG A 185 -0.80 1.77 -52.57
N ILE A 186 -0.47 2.32 -51.40
CA ILE A 186 -0.69 1.67 -50.11
C ILE A 186 -1.98 2.23 -49.53
N GLU A 187 -2.88 1.33 -49.12
CA GLU A 187 -4.10 1.69 -48.40
C GLU A 187 -4.07 1.10 -47.00
N ILE A 188 -4.35 1.93 -46.00
CA ILE A 188 -4.54 1.50 -44.62
C ILE A 188 -6.04 1.41 -44.33
N SER A 189 -6.45 0.31 -43.71
CA SER A 189 -7.79 0.11 -43.15
C SER A 189 -7.66 -0.24 -41.67
N TRP A 190 -8.66 0.12 -40.86
CA TRP A 190 -8.75 -0.35 -39.49
C TRP A 190 -10.09 -1.00 -39.21
N VAL A 191 -10.13 -1.88 -38.21
CA VAL A 191 -11.37 -2.49 -37.74
C VAL A 191 -11.40 -2.50 -36.21
N PRO A 192 -12.53 -2.16 -35.57
CA PRO A 192 -12.69 -2.31 -34.13
C PRO A 192 -12.51 -3.77 -33.70
N VAL A 193 -11.73 -4.01 -32.65
CA VAL A 193 -11.62 -5.35 -32.03
C VAL A 193 -12.80 -5.50 -31.05
N VAL A 194 -14.01 -5.58 -31.59
CA VAL A 194 -15.22 -5.93 -30.84
C VAL A 194 -15.60 -7.38 -31.09
N ALA A 195 -16.31 -8.01 -30.15
CA ALA A 195 -16.73 -9.40 -30.23
C ALA A 195 -17.56 -9.68 -31.49
N GLN A 196 -16.88 -10.14 -32.56
CA GLN A 196 -17.25 -11.04 -33.67
C GLN A 196 -18.59 -10.90 -34.43
N PHE A 197 -19.48 -9.96 -34.11
CA PHE A 197 -20.85 -9.96 -34.67
C PHE A 197 -21.20 -8.77 -35.59
N SER A 198 -20.30 -7.81 -35.81
CA SER A 198 -20.53 -6.66 -36.69
C SER A 198 -19.90 -6.87 -38.07
N ARG A 199 -20.59 -6.48 -39.16
CA ARG A 199 -19.93 -6.31 -40.47
C ARG A 199 -18.77 -5.34 -40.30
N GLN A 200 -17.55 -5.80 -40.56
CA GLN A 200 -16.36 -4.97 -40.50
C GLN A 200 -16.35 -4.01 -41.69
N ASN A 201 -16.10 -2.73 -41.43
CA ASN A 201 -15.91 -1.73 -42.47
C ASN A 201 -14.43 -1.69 -42.85
N TRP A 202 -14.12 -2.10 -44.08
CA TRP A 202 -12.77 -2.13 -44.64
C TRP A 202 -12.48 -0.93 -45.54
N ALA A 203 -13.24 0.17 -45.39
CA ALA A 203 -12.94 1.39 -46.10
C ALA A 203 -11.55 1.92 -45.69
N PRO A 204 -10.71 2.33 -46.65
CA PRO A 204 -9.40 2.86 -46.34
C PRO A 204 -9.52 4.18 -45.57
N VAL A 205 -8.73 4.32 -44.52
CA VAL A 205 -8.70 5.50 -43.65
C VAL A 205 -7.52 6.43 -43.97
N ALA A 206 -6.50 5.88 -44.61
CA ALA A 206 -5.38 6.62 -45.17
C ALA A 206 -4.89 5.90 -46.43
N SER A 207 -4.29 6.66 -47.35
CA SER A 207 -3.64 6.09 -48.53
C SER A 207 -2.42 6.91 -48.93
N LYS A 208 -1.46 6.27 -49.59
CA LYS A 208 -0.26 6.89 -50.11
C LYS A 208 0.13 6.26 -51.44
N THR A 209 0.49 7.08 -52.42
CA THR A 209 1.15 6.59 -53.64
C THR A 209 2.66 6.50 -53.41
N VAL A 210 3.26 5.36 -53.76
CA VAL A 210 4.69 5.11 -53.68
C VAL A 210 5.42 6.03 -54.67
N SER A 211 6.35 6.82 -54.14
CA SER A 211 7.18 7.71 -54.94
C SER A 211 8.36 6.97 -55.59
N GLN A 212 8.94 7.56 -56.62
CA GLN A 212 10.15 7.03 -57.27
C GLN A 212 11.30 6.75 -56.30
N ASN A 213 11.51 7.64 -55.32
CA ASN A 213 12.57 7.50 -54.32
C ASN A 213 12.31 6.32 -53.37
N GLU A 214 11.05 6.08 -52.98
CA GLU A 214 10.69 4.95 -52.14
C GLU A 214 10.81 3.63 -52.90
N ALA A 215 10.41 3.60 -54.18
CA ALA A 215 10.56 2.43 -55.03
C ALA A 215 12.05 2.06 -55.20
N ALA A 216 12.92 3.04 -55.48
CA ALA A 216 14.35 2.81 -55.70
C ALA A 216 15.18 2.63 -54.41
N GLY A 217 14.68 3.11 -53.27
CA GLY A 217 15.34 3.03 -51.97
C GLY A 217 15.14 1.68 -51.26
N ASN A 218 15.73 1.54 -50.07
CA ASN A 218 15.54 0.37 -49.20
C ASN A 218 14.65 0.67 -47.97
N ASP A 219 14.28 1.94 -47.78
CA ASP A 219 13.50 2.36 -46.62
C ASP A 219 12.05 1.87 -46.71
N LYS A 220 11.44 1.63 -45.54
CA LYS A 220 10.02 1.27 -45.44
C LYS A 220 9.16 2.51 -45.71
N PRO A 221 8.16 2.44 -46.61
CA PRO A 221 7.22 3.54 -46.78
C PRO A 221 6.49 3.85 -45.47
N VAL A 222 6.25 5.13 -45.22
CA VAL A 222 5.46 5.60 -44.07
C VAL A 222 4.17 6.20 -44.57
N VAL A 223 3.03 5.74 -44.05
CA VAL A 223 1.70 6.30 -44.31
C VAL A 223 1.19 6.96 -43.03
N GLN A 224 0.79 8.22 -43.15
CA GLN A 224 0.35 9.01 -42.01
C GLN A 224 -1.17 8.96 -41.89
N ILE A 225 -1.67 8.60 -40.72
CA ILE A 225 -3.10 8.72 -40.39
C ILE A 225 -3.30 10.04 -39.64
N PRO A 226 -4.04 11.02 -40.19
CA PRO A 226 -4.25 12.30 -39.53
C PRO A 226 -4.98 12.17 -38.19
N SER A 227 -4.63 13.02 -37.21
CA SER A 227 -5.29 13.05 -35.90
C SER A 227 -6.82 13.24 -36.01
N SER A 228 -7.29 14.02 -36.96
CA SER A 228 -8.72 14.26 -37.21
C SER A 228 -9.51 13.00 -37.58
N VAL A 229 -8.86 11.98 -38.14
CA VAL A 229 -9.46 10.68 -38.44
C VAL A 229 -9.51 9.82 -37.17
N ILE A 230 -8.44 9.87 -36.37
CA ILE A 230 -8.29 9.09 -35.13
C ILE A 230 -9.24 9.60 -34.03
N GLN A 231 -9.42 10.92 -33.92
CA GLN A 231 -10.30 11.55 -32.93
C GLN A 231 -11.78 11.21 -33.10
N GLN A 232 -12.18 10.62 -34.24
CA GLN A 232 -13.55 10.14 -34.47
C GLN A 232 -13.80 8.75 -33.85
N LEU A 233 -12.75 8.06 -33.39
CA LEU A 233 -12.86 6.73 -32.81
C LEU A 233 -13.35 6.79 -31.36
N ALA A 234 -14.25 5.87 -31.01
CA ALA A 234 -14.55 5.57 -29.62
C ALA A 234 -13.38 4.81 -28.98
N GLN A 235 -13.09 5.08 -27.71
CA GLN A 235 -11.95 4.50 -26.99
C GLN A 235 -11.87 2.97 -27.09
N GLY A 236 -10.66 2.43 -27.19
CA GLY A 236 -10.45 0.99 -27.09
C GLY A 236 -9.31 0.47 -27.96
N LYS A 237 -9.54 -0.71 -28.54
CA LYS A 237 -8.55 -1.47 -29.32
C LYS A 237 -9.01 -1.64 -30.76
N ILE A 238 -8.16 -1.29 -31.71
CA ILE A 238 -8.37 -1.52 -33.15
C ILE A 238 -7.29 -2.45 -33.72
N GLY A 239 -7.62 -3.14 -34.79
CA GLY A 239 -6.65 -3.80 -35.66
C GLY A 239 -6.40 -2.94 -36.90
N ILE A 240 -5.13 -2.65 -37.18
CA ILE A 240 -4.69 -1.92 -38.37
C ILE A 240 -4.18 -2.94 -39.40
N TYR A 241 -4.66 -2.78 -40.62
CA TYR A 241 -4.29 -3.57 -41.78
C TYR A 241 -3.85 -2.62 -42.89
N PHE A 242 -2.93 -3.07 -43.74
CA PHE A 242 -2.67 -2.38 -44.99
C PHE A 242 -2.71 -3.37 -46.16
N ARG A 243 -2.77 -2.84 -47.38
CA ARG A 243 -2.53 -3.60 -48.61
C ARG A 243 -1.87 -2.70 -49.65
N TYR A 244 -1.10 -3.32 -50.52
CA TYR A 244 -0.64 -2.68 -51.75
C TYR A 244 -1.69 -2.82 -52.86
N ILE A 245 -1.73 -1.83 -53.72
CA ILE A 245 -2.48 -1.81 -54.98
C ILE A 245 -1.44 -1.46 -56.03
N ASP A 246 -1.23 -2.35 -57.01
CA ASP A 246 -0.24 -2.06 -58.04
C ASP A 246 -0.69 -0.85 -58.89
N ARG A 247 0.25 -0.27 -59.63
CA ARG A 247 -0.03 0.82 -60.58
C ARG A 247 -1.11 0.51 -61.63
N THR A 248 -1.46 -0.74 -61.88
CA THR A 248 -2.56 -1.12 -62.78
C THR A 248 -3.92 -1.18 -62.08
N GLY A 249 -3.94 -1.29 -60.75
CA GLY A 249 -5.13 -1.41 -59.91
C GLY A 249 -5.38 -2.81 -59.35
N ASN A 250 -4.45 -3.76 -59.45
CA ASN A 250 -4.60 -5.06 -58.78
C ASN A 250 -4.45 -4.93 -57.27
N LEU A 251 -5.38 -5.52 -56.54
CA LEU A 251 -5.43 -5.46 -55.08
C LEU A 251 -4.58 -6.60 -54.52
N GLY A 252 -3.61 -6.26 -53.67
CA GLY A 252 -2.90 -7.24 -52.85
C GLY A 252 -3.77 -7.77 -51.70
N GLN A 253 -3.30 -8.82 -51.03
CA GLN A 253 -3.88 -9.28 -49.77
C GLN A 253 -3.72 -8.23 -48.68
N PHE A 254 -4.59 -8.29 -47.67
CA PHE A 254 -4.35 -7.54 -46.45
C PHE A 254 -3.14 -8.12 -45.71
N SER A 255 -2.38 -7.23 -45.06
CA SER A 255 -1.29 -7.58 -44.18
C SER A 255 -1.76 -8.40 -42.98
N GLU A 256 -0.81 -8.99 -42.25
CA GLU A 256 -1.07 -9.36 -40.87
C GLU A 256 -1.51 -8.12 -40.04
N VAL A 257 -2.26 -8.37 -38.97
CA VAL A 257 -2.83 -7.31 -38.13
C VAL A 257 -1.81 -6.77 -37.14
N VAL A 258 -1.70 -5.44 -37.02
CA VAL A 258 -1.09 -4.80 -35.85
C VAL A 258 -2.20 -4.24 -34.96
N HIS A 259 -2.11 -4.51 -33.67
CA HIS A 259 -3.08 -4.02 -32.70
C HIS A 259 -2.66 -2.67 -32.13
N LEU A 260 -3.59 -1.72 -32.14
CA LEU A 260 -3.41 -0.42 -31.49
C LEU A 260 -4.40 -0.29 -30.33
N LEU A 261 -3.87 -0.05 -29.14
CA LEU A 261 -4.63 0.45 -27.99
C LEU A 261 -4.54 1.98 -27.99
N PHE A 262 -5.67 2.65 -27.79
CA PHE A 262 -5.69 4.10 -27.69
C PHE A 262 -6.62 4.58 -26.57
N ASP A 263 -6.17 5.62 -25.88
CA ASP A 263 -6.92 6.34 -24.88
C ASP A 263 -6.75 7.85 -25.10
N LEU A 264 -7.74 8.45 -25.77
CA LEU A 264 -7.74 9.87 -26.12
C LEU A 264 -8.39 10.76 -25.04
N ARG A 265 -8.70 10.21 -23.87
CA ARG A 265 -9.17 11.03 -22.74
C ARG A 265 -8.01 11.90 -22.24
N PRO A 266 -8.27 13.13 -21.75
CA PRO A 266 -7.23 13.97 -21.16
C PRO A 266 -6.46 13.21 -20.08
N ALA A 267 -5.13 13.25 -20.12
CA ALA A 267 -4.27 12.57 -19.15
C ALA A 267 -4.46 13.16 -17.74
N PRO A 268 -4.15 12.40 -16.67
CA PRO A 268 -4.11 12.96 -15.32
C PRO A 268 -3.19 14.18 -15.24
N GLU A 269 -3.68 15.28 -14.69
CA GLU A 269 -2.95 16.54 -14.54
C GLU A 269 -3.10 17.13 -13.14
N ASN A 270 -2.24 18.09 -12.80
CA ASN A 270 -2.27 18.81 -11.51
C ASN A 270 -2.34 17.89 -10.28
N LEU A 271 -1.60 16.77 -10.32
CA LEU A 271 -1.52 15.82 -9.20
C LEU A 271 -1.05 16.56 -7.93
N LEU A 272 -1.89 16.56 -6.91
CA LEU A 272 -1.49 17.06 -5.59
C LEU A 272 -0.46 16.10 -4.99
N GLY A 273 0.51 16.63 -4.24
CA GLY A 273 1.45 15.80 -3.50
C GLY A 273 0.71 14.90 -2.49
N PRO A 274 1.24 13.70 -2.19
CA PRO A 274 0.67 12.87 -1.14
C PRO A 274 0.79 13.54 0.22
N LEU A 275 -0.02 13.08 1.17
CA LEU A 275 0.10 13.40 2.59
C LEU A 275 0.31 12.12 3.41
N VAL A 276 0.95 12.25 4.56
CA VAL A 276 1.05 11.19 5.57
C VAL A 276 0.75 11.83 6.91
N TYR A 277 -0.50 11.72 7.39
CA TYR A 277 -0.99 12.48 8.54
C TYR A 277 -0.17 12.26 9.82
N LEU A 278 0.33 11.04 10.04
CA LEU A 278 1.14 10.71 11.21
C LEU A 278 2.48 11.49 11.23
N ALA A 279 3.02 11.85 10.06
CA ALA A 279 4.26 12.63 9.96
C ALA A 279 4.05 14.15 9.91
N GLU A 280 2.83 14.68 9.94
CA GLU A 280 2.62 16.14 9.74
C GLU A 280 3.20 16.99 10.87
N ARG A 281 3.34 16.43 12.07
CA ARG A 281 3.78 17.18 13.25
C ARG A 281 5.29 17.41 13.29
N ASP A 282 6.08 16.42 12.91
CA ASP A 282 7.53 16.35 13.11
C ASP A 282 8.30 15.86 11.87
N ASN A 283 7.59 15.55 10.78
CA ASN A 283 8.13 14.98 9.55
C ASN A 283 8.86 13.65 9.77
N LEU A 284 8.41 12.87 10.77
CA LEU A 284 8.96 11.59 11.15
C LEU A 284 7.88 10.51 11.09
N ILE A 285 8.27 9.31 10.70
CA ILE A 285 7.50 8.09 10.92
C ILE A 285 8.33 7.20 11.84
N ASP A 286 7.86 7.02 13.05
CA ASP A 286 8.48 6.20 14.08
C ASP A 286 7.74 4.87 14.29
N ARG A 287 8.15 4.06 15.27
CA ARG A 287 7.50 2.77 15.56
C ARG A 287 6.11 2.95 16.16
N ALA A 288 5.85 4.02 16.90
CA ALA A 288 4.51 4.30 17.43
C ALA A 288 3.54 4.63 16.28
N ASP A 289 3.98 5.38 15.27
CA ASP A 289 3.21 5.62 14.05
C ASP A 289 2.95 4.31 13.28
N ALA A 290 3.97 3.46 13.17
CA ALA A 290 3.83 2.15 12.53
C ALA A 290 2.82 1.24 13.25
N GLN A 291 2.72 1.32 14.59
CA GLN A 291 1.72 0.61 15.39
C GLN A 291 0.29 1.17 15.20
N LEU A 292 0.14 2.49 15.01
CA LEU A 292 -1.15 3.13 14.70
C LEU A 292 -1.64 2.81 13.28
N GLY A 293 -0.72 2.53 12.36
CA GLY A 293 -1.01 2.20 10.97
C GLY A 293 -0.79 3.40 10.04
N VAL A 294 0.36 3.41 9.37
CA VAL A 294 0.72 4.46 8.42
C VAL A 294 -0.08 4.31 7.13
N ALA A 295 -0.63 5.42 6.63
CA ALA A 295 -1.29 5.48 5.34
C ALA A 295 -0.85 6.71 4.55
N VAL A 296 -0.67 6.52 3.25
CA VAL A 296 -0.49 7.62 2.28
C VAL A 296 -1.86 8.08 1.82
N VAL A 297 -2.08 9.40 1.88
CA VAL A 297 -3.35 10.04 1.59
C VAL A 297 -3.23 10.86 0.32
N ILE A 298 -4.18 10.67 -0.59
CA ILE A 298 -4.23 11.35 -1.89
C ILE A 298 -5.52 12.16 -1.96
N LEU A 299 -5.37 13.48 -2.10
CA LEU A 299 -6.49 14.42 -2.01
C LEU A 299 -7.17 14.72 -3.34
N GLY A 300 -6.44 14.63 -4.45
CA GLY A 300 -7.00 15.02 -5.74
C GLY A 300 -5.99 15.14 -6.87
N TYR A 301 -6.51 15.07 -8.09
CA TYR A 301 -5.87 15.43 -9.35
C TYR A 301 -6.97 15.73 -10.39
N ASP A 302 -6.61 16.36 -11.51
CA ASP A 302 -7.54 16.69 -12.59
C ASP A 302 -7.66 15.55 -13.62
N ASN A 303 -8.73 15.57 -14.41
CA ASN A 303 -9.03 14.58 -15.45
C ASN A 303 -9.16 13.13 -14.93
N VAL A 304 -9.67 12.96 -13.71
CA VAL A 304 -9.91 11.66 -13.06
C VAL A 304 -10.80 10.77 -13.91
N GLN A 305 -10.47 9.48 -13.97
CA GLN A 305 -11.31 8.46 -14.60
C GLN A 305 -11.55 7.30 -13.62
N THR A 306 -12.69 6.61 -13.79
CA THR A 306 -13.09 5.50 -12.91
C THR A 306 -12.22 4.25 -13.05
N ASP A 307 -11.45 4.15 -14.13
CA ASP A 307 -10.51 3.06 -14.41
C ASP A 307 -9.06 3.39 -14.02
N ASP A 308 -8.81 4.57 -13.43
CA ASP A 308 -7.50 4.92 -12.89
C ASP A 308 -7.07 3.93 -11.79
N GLN A 309 -5.79 3.57 -11.79
CA GLN A 309 -5.15 2.87 -10.68
C GLN A 309 -4.13 3.79 -10.01
N ILE A 310 -4.03 3.71 -8.70
CA ILE A 310 -3.17 4.54 -7.87
C ILE A 310 -2.10 3.66 -7.27
N GLU A 311 -0.86 3.90 -7.66
CA GLU A 311 0.32 3.18 -7.18
C GLU A 311 1.13 4.09 -6.27
N VAL A 312 1.23 3.76 -4.98
CA VAL A 312 2.11 4.51 -4.07
C VAL A 312 3.54 4.01 -4.19
N ILE A 313 4.48 4.94 -4.25
CA ILE A 313 5.91 4.67 -4.20
C ILE A 313 6.42 5.12 -2.84
N TRP A 314 6.76 4.16 -1.97
CA TRP A 314 7.36 4.40 -0.67
C TRP A 314 8.84 4.08 -0.71
N GLU A 315 9.70 5.10 -0.65
CA GLU A 315 11.16 4.90 -0.63
C GLU A 315 11.72 4.14 -1.85
N GLY A 316 11.06 4.30 -3.00
CA GLY A 316 11.34 3.58 -4.25
C GLY A 316 10.68 2.20 -4.35
N ILE A 317 9.93 1.76 -3.34
CA ILE A 317 9.18 0.51 -3.33
C ILE A 317 7.76 0.78 -3.81
N SER A 318 7.33 0.08 -4.86
CA SER A 318 5.95 0.12 -5.33
C SER A 318 5.04 -0.68 -4.40
N VAL A 319 3.99 -0.03 -3.91
CA VAL A 319 2.86 -0.65 -3.23
C VAL A 319 1.83 -1.06 -4.28
N ALA A 320 1.21 -2.23 -4.09
CA ALA A 320 0.23 -2.77 -5.03
C ALA A 320 -0.82 -1.70 -5.44
N PRO A 321 -0.99 -1.44 -6.75
CA PRO A 321 -1.92 -0.41 -7.20
C PRO A 321 -3.35 -0.69 -6.77
N VAL A 322 -4.06 0.36 -6.37
CA VAL A 322 -5.48 0.29 -5.98
C VAL A 322 -6.35 1.05 -6.98
N PRO A 323 -7.58 0.59 -7.29
CA PRO A 323 -8.48 1.33 -8.15
C PRO A 323 -8.89 2.65 -7.51
N PHE A 324 -9.02 3.69 -8.32
CA PHE A 324 -9.66 4.93 -7.91
C PHE A 324 -11.10 4.66 -7.45
N TYR A 325 -11.50 5.20 -6.30
CA TYR A 325 -12.87 5.08 -5.78
C TYR A 325 -13.51 6.43 -5.42
N ALA A 326 -12.82 7.27 -4.67
CA ALA A 326 -13.22 8.63 -4.30
C ALA A 326 -12.05 9.32 -3.58
N PHE A 327 -12.04 10.65 -3.54
CA PHE A 327 -11.12 11.39 -2.68
C PHE A 327 -11.74 11.69 -1.30
N PRO A 328 -10.94 11.72 -0.23
CA PRO A 328 -9.53 11.31 -0.18
C PRO A 328 -9.35 9.78 -0.25
N ILE A 329 -8.27 9.35 -0.91
CA ILE A 329 -7.86 7.94 -0.98
C ILE A 329 -6.87 7.66 0.13
N TYR A 330 -7.08 6.59 0.91
CA TYR A 330 -6.16 6.12 1.95
C TYR A 330 -5.52 4.81 1.53
N ILE A 331 -4.20 4.81 1.35
CA ILE A 331 -3.44 3.63 0.94
C ILE A 331 -2.55 3.22 2.12
N PRO A 332 -2.87 2.12 2.83
CA PRO A 332 -2.09 1.68 3.98
C PRO A 332 -0.70 1.20 3.54
N ILE A 333 0.31 1.53 4.32
CA ILE A 333 1.68 1.11 4.12
C ILE A 333 2.02 0.08 5.19
N SER A 334 2.24 -1.16 4.76
CA SER A 334 2.51 -2.27 5.68
C SER A 334 3.84 -2.10 6.41
N TRP A 335 3.97 -2.71 7.59
CA TRP A 335 5.25 -2.77 8.30
C TRP A 335 6.37 -3.41 7.47
N ASP A 336 6.10 -4.45 6.65
CA ASP A 336 7.12 -5.02 5.75
C ASP A 336 7.63 -3.98 4.74
N THR A 337 6.74 -3.11 4.24
CA THR A 337 7.13 -2.01 3.35
C THR A 337 7.93 -0.94 4.09
N LEU A 338 7.44 -0.49 5.25
CA LEU A 338 8.10 0.53 6.07
C LEU A 338 9.51 0.10 6.50
N SER A 339 9.66 -1.15 6.95
CA SER A 339 10.89 -1.70 7.51
C SER A 339 11.81 -2.36 6.48
N LYS A 340 11.47 -2.35 5.19
CA LYS A 340 12.19 -3.12 4.16
C LYS A 340 13.69 -2.83 4.07
N LYS A 341 14.09 -1.59 4.34
CA LYS A 341 15.50 -1.16 4.37
C LYS A 341 16.14 -1.19 5.76
N GLY A 342 15.50 -1.86 6.71
CA GLY A 342 15.98 -2.08 8.07
C GLY A 342 14.95 -1.63 9.12
N PRO A 343 14.59 -2.48 10.10
CA PRO A 343 13.67 -2.13 11.20
C PRO A 343 14.35 -1.34 12.32
N ALA A 344 15.63 -0.99 12.19
CA ALA A 344 16.44 -0.28 13.18
C ALA A 344 17.31 0.82 12.53
N THR A 345 16.79 1.50 11.50
CA THR A 345 17.52 2.52 10.75
C THR A 345 16.79 3.86 10.75
N GLU A 346 17.52 4.94 11.03
CA GLU A 346 17.12 6.30 10.71
C GLU A 346 17.49 6.60 9.25
N ARG A 347 16.54 7.13 8.47
CA ARG A 347 16.79 7.52 7.08
C ARG A 347 15.78 8.53 6.56
N LYS A 348 16.16 9.23 5.49
CA LYS A 348 15.25 10.04 4.68
C LYS A 348 14.51 9.16 3.68
N VAL A 349 13.23 9.42 3.50
CA VAL A 349 12.35 8.68 2.61
C VAL A 349 11.59 9.66 1.73
N ASP A 350 11.57 9.36 0.44
CA ASP A 350 10.74 10.05 -0.54
C ASP A 350 9.47 9.23 -0.78
N VAL A 351 8.31 9.88 -0.65
CA VAL A 351 7.00 9.29 -0.88
C VAL A 351 6.34 10.00 -2.06
N SER A 352 5.86 9.24 -3.03
CA SER A 352 5.06 9.74 -4.14
C SER A 352 3.98 8.74 -4.51
N TYR A 353 3.14 9.09 -5.48
CA TYR A 353 2.27 8.11 -6.12
C TYR A 353 2.24 8.34 -7.63
N ASN A 354 1.87 7.29 -8.35
CA ASN A 354 1.61 7.32 -9.78
C ASN A 354 0.13 7.06 -10.03
N VAL A 355 -0.45 7.82 -10.96
CA VAL A 355 -1.75 7.49 -11.56
C VAL A 355 -1.47 6.70 -12.82
N LEU A 356 -1.91 5.44 -12.84
CA LEU A 356 -1.78 4.53 -13.97
C LEU A 356 -3.11 4.47 -14.74
N ARG A 357 -3.06 4.69 -16.05
CA ARG A 357 -4.22 4.63 -16.95
C ARG A 357 -3.81 4.05 -18.29
N SER A 358 -4.47 2.97 -18.71
CA SER A 358 -4.33 2.41 -20.07
C SER A 358 -2.87 2.19 -20.54
N GLY A 359 -1.96 1.87 -19.60
CA GLY A 359 -0.53 1.66 -19.87
C GLY A 359 0.35 2.92 -19.73
N SER A 360 -0.24 4.10 -19.58
CA SER A 360 0.45 5.35 -19.24
C SER A 360 0.54 5.54 -17.72
N SER A 361 1.59 6.23 -17.26
CA SER A 361 1.82 6.55 -15.85
C SER A 361 2.17 8.03 -15.69
N LYS A 362 1.54 8.70 -14.71
CA LYS A 362 1.84 10.08 -14.32
C LYS A 362 2.20 10.12 -12.85
N SER A 363 3.38 10.66 -12.53
CA SER A 363 3.88 10.75 -11.16
C SER A 363 3.46 12.06 -10.47
N SER A 364 3.18 11.99 -9.18
CA SER A 364 2.92 13.13 -8.30
C SER A 364 4.20 13.87 -7.92
N PRO A 365 4.10 15.08 -7.34
CA PRO A 365 5.18 15.65 -6.54
C PRO A 365 5.62 14.68 -5.42
N VAL A 366 6.89 14.76 -5.05
CA VAL A 366 7.48 13.96 -3.96
C VAL A 366 7.25 14.66 -2.62
N LEU A 367 6.82 13.89 -1.61
CA LEU A 367 6.81 14.26 -0.20
C LEU A 367 8.06 13.68 0.48
N PRO A 368 9.05 14.50 0.87
CA PRO A 368 10.21 14.05 1.63
C PRO A 368 9.91 13.99 3.13
N LEU A 369 10.09 12.82 3.75
CA LEU A 369 9.95 12.59 5.18
C LEU A 369 11.16 11.85 5.78
N LYS A 370 11.17 11.68 7.10
CA LYS A 370 12.11 10.80 7.78
C LYS A 370 11.40 9.55 8.31
N VAL A 371 12.12 8.45 8.34
CA VAL A 371 11.74 7.25 9.07
C VAL A 371 12.83 6.99 10.09
N ASP A 372 12.46 6.72 11.33
CA ASP A 372 13.39 6.26 12.37
C ASP A 372 12.77 5.15 13.19
N PHE A 373 13.31 3.94 13.02
CA PHE A 373 12.88 2.77 13.78
C PHE A 373 13.95 2.26 14.76
N THR A 374 15.01 3.05 15.00
CA THR A 374 16.05 2.72 15.98
C THR A 374 15.47 2.54 17.37
N VAL A 375 16.04 1.65 18.20
CA VAL A 375 15.57 1.40 19.57
C VAL A 375 16.75 1.42 20.54
N ALA A 376 16.47 1.66 21.83
CA ALA A 376 17.42 1.44 22.92
C ALA A 376 17.44 -0.04 23.33
N GLY A 377 18.61 -0.69 23.32
CA GLY A 377 18.76 -2.12 23.63
C GLY A 377 18.73 -3.05 22.40
N PRO A 378 18.41 -4.35 22.58
CA PRO A 378 18.47 -5.33 21.50
C PRO A 378 17.44 -5.04 20.41
N GLU A 379 17.79 -5.34 19.15
CA GLU A 379 16.88 -5.18 18.01
C GLU A 379 15.63 -6.07 18.17
N PRO A 380 14.41 -5.53 17.97
CA PRO A 380 13.17 -6.26 18.13
C PRO A 380 12.97 -7.33 17.05
N ASP A 381 11.88 -8.09 17.13
CA ASP A 381 11.46 -8.95 16.02
C ASP A 381 11.21 -8.09 14.76
N PRO A 382 11.88 -8.36 13.62
CA PRO A 382 11.66 -7.62 12.39
C PRO A 382 10.24 -7.75 11.83
N ALA A 383 9.47 -8.77 12.23
CA ALA A 383 8.14 -9.02 11.67
C ALA A 383 7.05 -8.07 12.21
N ASN A 384 7.30 -7.35 13.31
CA ASN A 384 6.30 -6.47 13.92
C ASN A 384 6.91 -5.16 14.48
N PRO A 385 6.13 -4.07 14.53
CA PRO A 385 6.60 -2.79 15.07
C PRO A 385 6.61 -2.72 16.61
N GLY A 386 6.42 -3.84 17.33
CA GLY A 386 6.35 -3.88 18.79
C GLY A 386 4.93 -3.65 19.34
N PRO A 387 4.78 -3.15 20.57
CA PRO A 387 5.82 -2.56 21.42
C PRO A 387 6.68 -3.56 22.19
N ILE A 388 6.21 -4.80 22.36
CA ILE A 388 6.92 -5.81 23.16
C ILE A 388 8.10 -6.40 22.38
N ASN A 389 9.28 -6.39 23.00
CA ASN A 389 10.49 -7.04 22.51
C ASN A 389 10.89 -8.17 23.46
N ASP A 390 10.73 -9.41 23.00
CA ASP A 390 11.01 -10.64 23.74
C ASP A 390 12.51 -10.90 23.97
N LYS A 391 13.39 -10.17 23.27
CA LYS A 391 14.85 -10.23 23.47
C LYS A 391 15.34 -9.33 24.60
N LEU A 392 14.49 -8.45 25.14
CA LEU A 392 14.85 -7.66 26.31
C LEU A 392 15.09 -8.56 27.53
N PRO A 393 16.16 -8.33 28.31
CA PRO A 393 16.43 -9.08 29.53
C PRO A 393 15.24 -9.15 30.48
N VAL A 394 15.01 -10.32 31.06
CA VAL A 394 13.97 -10.48 32.08
C VAL A 394 14.42 -9.79 33.36
N ILE A 395 13.59 -8.89 33.87
CA ILE A 395 13.81 -8.24 35.16
C ILE A 395 13.44 -9.18 36.31
N ALA A 396 14.16 -9.08 37.43
CA ALA A 396 13.86 -9.83 38.65
C ALA A 396 13.82 -8.89 39.85
N VAL A 397 12.72 -8.91 40.60
CA VAL A 397 12.59 -8.20 41.87
C VAL A 397 13.23 -9.05 42.96
N LYS A 398 14.22 -8.49 43.67
CA LYS A 398 15.00 -9.20 44.68
C LYS A 398 14.30 -9.12 46.03
N SER A 399 14.06 -10.29 46.62
CA SER A 399 13.50 -10.45 47.95
C SER A 399 14.55 -10.23 49.04
N ARG A 400 14.09 -9.92 50.26
CA ARG A 400 14.86 -10.00 51.51
C ARG A 400 14.37 -11.12 52.44
N GLU A 401 13.43 -11.93 51.98
CA GLU A 401 12.92 -13.09 52.71
C GLU A 401 13.99 -14.18 52.90
N ASN A 402 13.76 -15.08 53.84
CA ASN A 402 14.55 -16.29 54.02
C ASN A 402 13.65 -17.54 53.92
N PRO A 403 13.82 -18.40 52.90
CA PRO A 403 14.80 -18.31 51.81
C PRO A 403 14.53 -17.17 50.83
N LEU A 404 15.59 -16.70 50.17
CA LEU A 404 15.49 -15.67 49.12
C LEU A 404 14.82 -16.27 47.87
N VAL A 405 13.66 -15.74 47.49
CA VAL A 405 12.94 -16.13 46.28
C VAL A 405 12.67 -14.87 45.47
N ASP A 406 13.21 -14.79 44.25
CA ASP A 406 12.97 -13.66 43.35
C ASP A 406 11.46 -13.50 43.07
N ASN A 407 11.04 -12.26 42.88
CA ASN A 407 9.67 -11.83 42.60
C ASN A 407 8.67 -12.12 43.75
N VAL A 408 9.15 -12.27 44.98
CA VAL A 408 8.32 -12.38 46.19
C VAL A 408 8.75 -11.31 47.20
N LEU A 409 7.85 -10.39 47.52
CA LEU A 409 8.04 -9.41 48.60
C LEU A 409 7.23 -9.85 49.82
N GLY A 410 7.93 -10.33 50.85
CA GLY A 410 7.37 -10.71 52.15
C GLY A 410 7.96 -9.89 53.32
N GLU A 411 7.64 -10.22 54.56
CA GLU A 411 7.89 -9.37 55.74
C GLU A 411 9.32 -8.79 55.87
N GLY A 412 10.35 -9.50 55.40
CA GLY A 412 11.73 -8.98 55.36
C GLY A 412 11.95 -7.74 54.48
N ASP A 413 11.01 -7.45 53.58
CA ASP A 413 11.00 -6.28 52.68
C ASP A 413 10.14 -5.12 53.20
N LYS A 414 9.43 -5.29 54.32
CA LYS A 414 8.44 -4.32 54.80
C LYS A 414 9.07 -2.98 55.20
N GLY A 415 8.48 -1.89 54.70
CA GLY A 415 8.96 -0.52 54.95
C GLY A 415 10.29 -0.17 54.28
N GLN A 416 10.78 -1.02 53.37
CA GLN A 416 12.05 -0.84 52.67
C GLN A 416 11.83 -0.74 51.16
N PRO A 417 12.66 0.03 50.43
CA PRO A 417 12.59 0.04 48.97
C PRO A 417 12.91 -1.35 48.39
N ALA A 418 12.18 -1.79 47.37
CA ALA A 418 12.49 -3.04 46.66
C ALA A 418 13.59 -2.79 45.60
N ARG A 419 14.37 -3.82 45.27
CA ARG A 419 15.37 -3.75 44.21
C ARG A 419 14.95 -4.62 43.04
N ALA A 420 14.81 -4.04 41.85
CA ALA A 420 14.62 -4.81 40.63
C ALA A 420 15.91 -4.80 39.81
N GLN A 421 16.33 -5.97 39.34
CA GLN A 421 17.63 -6.16 38.70
C GLN A 421 17.51 -6.87 37.37
N LEU A 422 18.33 -6.46 36.41
CA LEU A 422 18.48 -7.12 35.12
C LEU A 422 19.92 -6.95 34.60
N PRO A 423 20.44 -7.91 33.82
CA PRO A 423 21.74 -7.74 33.19
C PRO A 423 21.67 -6.73 32.05
N ASN A 424 22.68 -5.87 31.91
CA ASN A 424 22.81 -5.01 30.75
C ASN A 424 23.11 -5.86 29.50
N ASN A 425 22.20 -5.88 28.51
CA ASN A 425 22.36 -6.70 27.32
C ASN A 425 21.49 -6.26 26.11
N PRO A 426 21.99 -5.46 25.16
CA PRO A 426 23.07 -4.47 25.24
C PRO A 426 22.50 -3.04 25.21
N PHE A 427 22.36 -2.41 26.37
CA PHE A 427 22.00 -0.99 26.50
C PHE A 427 23.26 -0.12 26.42
N ASN A 428 23.16 1.00 25.72
CA ASN A 428 24.24 1.96 25.54
C ASN A 428 24.16 3.07 26.58
N SER A 429 25.30 3.74 26.82
CA SER A 429 25.30 4.99 27.57
C SER A 429 24.33 5.99 26.92
N GLY A 430 23.45 6.57 27.74
CA GLY A 430 22.39 7.49 27.31
C GLY A 430 21.02 6.82 27.11
N ASP A 431 20.94 5.49 27.02
CA ASP A 431 19.65 4.79 26.97
C ASP A 431 18.89 5.01 28.28
N ILE A 432 17.57 5.24 28.18
CA ILE A 432 16.70 5.44 29.34
C ILE A 432 15.83 4.21 29.52
N LEU A 433 15.84 3.62 30.72
CA LEU A 433 14.94 2.54 31.10
C LEU A 433 13.91 3.04 32.12
N ARG A 434 12.65 2.66 31.93
CA ARG A 434 11.53 3.05 32.82
C ARG A 434 10.85 1.81 33.37
N LEU A 435 10.78 1.69 34.70
CA LEU A 435 10.14 0.58 35.38
C LEU A 435 8.67 0.88 35.68
N TYR A 436 7.81 -0.09 35.38
CA TYR A 436 6.37 -0.03 35.62
C TYR A 436 6.00 -1.06 36.71
N TRP A 437 5.16 -0.63 37.65
CA TRP A 437 4.72 -1.42 38.80
C TRP A 437 3.20 -1.54 38.79
N GLY A 438 2.68 -2.65 38.27
CA GLY A 438 1.24 -2.84 38.10
C GLY A 438 0.60 -1.79 37.21
N ASP A 439 -0.47 -1.20 37.72
CA ASP A 439 -1.26 -0.16 37.02
C ASP A 439 -0.79 1.28 37.32
N LEU A 440 0.31 1.44 38.06
CA LEU A 440 0.86 2.76 38.33
C LEU A 440 1.44 3.37 37.04
N ARG A 441 1.14 4.66 36.81
CA ARG A 441 1.50 5.42 35.60
C ARG A 441 2.03 6.82 35.97
N PRO A 442 2.90 7.44 35.15
CA PRO A 442 3.45 6.93 33.89
C PRO A 442 4.45 5.80 34.10
N HIS A 443 5.38 5.88 35.04
CA HIS A 443 6.30 4.82 35.48
C HIS A 443 6.68 5.11 36.94
N VAL A 444 7.24 4.14 37.66
CA VAL A 444 7.61 4.34 39.09
C VAL A 444 9.08 4.70 39.29
N VAL A 445 9.94 4.27 38.38
CA VAL A 445 11.38 4.59 38.42
C VAL A 445 11.87 4.79 36.99
N GLU A 446 12.69 5.81 36.75
CA GLU A 446 13.42 6.03 35.51
C GLU A 446 14.92 5.94 35.82
N LYS A 447 15.68 5.27 34.93
CA LYS A 447 17.12 5.12 35.05
C LYS A 447 17.78 5.32 33.69
N MET A 448 18.67 6.29 33.59
CA MET A 448 19.57 6.44 32.44
C MET A 448 20.82 5.57 32.64
N ILE A 449 21.26 4.90 31.58
CA ILE A 449 22.51 4.14 31.59
C ILE A 449 23.68 5.11 31.46
N GLU A 450 24.59 5.11 32.45
CA GLU A 450 25.75 6.01 32.45
C GLU A 450 27.02 5.27 32.06
N ALA A 451 27.34 4.19 32.78
CA ALA A 451 28.63 3.50 32.67
C ALA A 451 28.53 1.97 32.79
N GLU A 452 27.36 1.42 33.11
CA GLU A 452 27.14 -0.03 33.13
C GLU A 452 27.45 -0.63 31.75
N GLY A 453 28.45 -1.50 31.66
CA GLY A 453 28.84 -2.19 30.44
C GLY A 453 28.02 -3.46 30.18
N PRO A 454 28.20 -4.11 29.03
CA PRO A 454 27.55 -5.40 28.75
C PRO A 454 27.83 -6.45 29.83
N GLY A 455 26.77 -7.01 30.39
CA GLY A 455 26.83 -8.00 31.48
C GLY A 455 26.77 -7.42 32.89
N ASP A 456 26.96 -6.11 33.07
CA ASP A 456 26.81 -5.46 34.38
C ASP A 456 25.34 -5.49 34.85
N ILE A 457 25.12 -5.49 36.17
CA ILE A 457 23.77 -5.53 36.73
C ILE A 457 23.20 -4.12 36.81
N ILE A 458 22.12 -3.87 36.08
CA ILE A 458 21.30 -2.68 36.23
C ILE A 458 20.34 -2.92 37.39
N THR A 459 20.34 -2.00 38.36
CA THR A 459 19.43 -2.01 39.51
C THR A 459 18.50 -0.79 39.45
N PHE A 460 17.21 -1.03 39.64
CA PHE A 460 16.20 -0.03 40.00
C PHE A 460 15.91 -0.14 41.49
N ASP A 461 15.93 0.99 42.19
CA ASP A 461 15.44 1.10 43.56
C ASP A 461 14.00 1.60 43.50
N ILE A 462 13.04 0.77 43.90
CA ILE A 462 11.61 1.05 43.91
C ILE A 462 11.24 1.60 45.28
N PRO A 463 10.89 2.90 45.41
CA PRO A 463 10.47 3.48 46.66
C PRO A 463 9.28 2.74 47.30
N TRP A 464 9.27 2.69 48.64
CA TRP A 464 8.24 1.97 49.40
C TRP A 464 6.83 2.52 49.10
N GLU A 465 6.68 3.83 48.90
CA GLU A 465 5.37 4.43 48.60
C GLU A 465 4.72 3.87 47.32
N PHE A 466 5.51 3.45 46.33
CA PHE A 466 4.96 2.84 45.11
C PHE A 466 4.57 1.38 45.33
N ILE A 467 5.27 0.69 46.22
CA ILE A 467 4.92 -0.67 46.62
C ILE A 467 3.58 -0.64 47.39
N GLU A 468 3.41 0.30 48.32
CA GLU A 468 2.15 0.52 49.03
C GLU A 468 1.02 0.91 48.07
N ALA A 469 1.27 1.85 47.16
CA ALA A 469 0.28 2.29 46.18
C ALA A 469 -0.11 1.17 45.20
N GLY A 470 0.80 0.25 44.89
CA GLY A 470 0.54 -0.92 44.05
C GLY A 470 -0.37 -1.96 44.72
N GLY A 471 -0.46 -1.94 46.06
CA GLY A 471 -1.36 -2.80 46.81
C GLY A 471 -0.89 -4.26 46.92
N TYR A 472 -1.66 -5.05 47.67
CA TYR A 472 -1.47 -6.50 47.78
C TYR A 472 -1.89 -7.15 46.47
N ASN A 473 -1.01 -7.96 45.87
CA ASN A 473 -1.29 -8.66 44.62
C ASN A 473 -0.32 -9.85 44.45
N GLU A 474 -0.87 -11.06 44.33
CA GLU A 474 -0.07 -12.29 44.16
C GLU A 474 0.58 -12.41 42.77
N TYR A 475 0.11 -11.62 41.79
CA TYR A 475 0.56 -11.66 40.40
C TYR A 475 0.73 -10.25 39.82
N LEU A 476 1.30 -9.32 40.60
CA LEU A 476 1.47 -7.94 40.15
C LEU A 476 2.32 -7.90 38.88
N PRO A 477 1.80 -7.37 37.75
CA PRO A 477 2.57 -7.30 36.51
C PRO A 477 3.65 -6.22 36.64
N VAL A 478 4.91 -6.62 36.49
CA VAL A 478 6.07 -5.72 36.50
C VAL A 478 6.83 -5.90 35.20
N TYR A 479 7.21 -4.77 34.59
CA TYR A 479 8.00 -4.73 33.36
C TYR A 479 8.74 -3.40 33.29
N TYR A 480 9.66 -3.28 32.35
CA TYR A 480 10.30 -2.02 32.03
C TYR A 480 10.22 -1.74 30.53
N SER A 481 10.30 -0.47 30.16
CA SER A 481 10.53 -0.04 28.78
C SER A 481 11.94 0.54 28.61
N THR A 482 12.39 0.61 27.37
CA THR A 482 13.60 1.34 26.98
C THR A 482 13.21 2.45 26.02
N TRP A 483 13.92 3.58 26.10
CA TRP A 483 13.64 4.79 25.34
C TRP A 483 14.96 5.39 24.85
N ASN A 484 15.06 5.67 23.55
CA ASN A 484 16.23 6.29 22.90
C ASN A 484 15.96 7.72 22.40
N GLU A 485 15.00 8.42 23.01
CA GLU A 485 14.51 9.73 22.55
C GLU A 485 13.65 9.73 21.27
N VAL A 486 13.51 8.58 20.61
CA VAL A 486 12.68 8.45 19.39
C VAL A 486 11.64 7.34 19.53
N ASN A 487 12.06 6.13 19.89
CA ASN A 487 11.21 4.95 19.99
C ASN A 487 11.26 4.31 21.38
N GLU A 488 10.12 3.77 21.79
CA GLU A 488 9.97 2.98 23.01
C GLU A 488 9.78 1.51 22.66
N GLN A 489 10.38 0.62 23.47
CA GLN A 489 10.05 -0.81 23.45
C GLN A 489 9.85 -1.33 24.87
N GLU A 490 8.94 -2.30 25.03
CA GLU A 490 8.59 -2.92 26.30
C GLU A 490 9.23 -4.30 26.44
N SER A 491 9.73 -4.62 27.63
CA SER A 491 10.09 -5.98 28.00
C SER A 491 8.85 -6.87 28.21
N GLY A 492 9.06 -8.18 28.28
CA GLY A 492 8.05 -9.10 28.78
C GLY A 492 7.65 -8.78 30.22
N ARG A 493 6.39 -9.02 30.56
CA ARG A 493 5.86 -8.83 31.92
C ARG A 493 6.20 -10.03 32.79
N ILE A 494 6.71 -9.77 33.99
CA ILE A 494 6.84 -10.76 35.06
C ILE A 494 5.71 -10.57 36.09
N SER A 495 5.42 -11.62 36.85
CA SER A 495 4.51 -11.55 38.00
C SER A 495 5.30 -11.45 39.29
N VAL A 496 4.98 -10.47 40.12
CA VAL A 496 5.56 -10.28 41.46
C VAL A 496 4.47 -10.51 42.51
N ASP A 497 4.76 -11.40 43.46
CA ASP A 497 3.91 -11.66 44.63
C ASP A 497 4.20 -10.62 45.72
N VAL A 498 3.30 -9.65 45.86
CA VAL A 498 3.37 -8.56 46.83
C VAL A 498 2.45 -8.88 48.01
N ARG A 499 2.99 -9.54 49.02
CA ARG A 499 2.27 -9.97 50.23
C ARG A 499 2.61 -9.21 51.51
N ILE A 500 3.58 -8.29 51.43
CA ILE A 500 4.09 -7.43 52.51
C ILE A 500 3.10 -6.43 53.11
N LEU A 501 2.02 -6.11 52.40
CA LEU A 501 1.12 -5.04 52.83
C LEU A 501 0.10 -5.53 53.84
N ASP A 502 -0.09 -4.74 54.90
CA ASP A 502 -1.00 -5.09 55.99
C ASP A 502 -2.46 -5.18 55.53
N ILE A 503 -3.19 -6.16 56.06
CA ILE A 503 -4.65 -6.27 55.88
C ILE A 503 -5.31 -5.04 56.48
N GLN A 504 -5.97 -4.25 55.63
CA GLN A 504 -6.69 -3.06 56.04
C GLN A 504 -8.14 -3.38 56.40
N GLY A 505 -8.73 -2.57 57.30
CA GLY A 505 -10.17 -2.62 57.58
C GLY A 505 -10.63 -3.77 58.46
N LEU A 506 -9.74 -4.36 59.25
CA LEU A 506 -10.08 -5.37 60.25
C LEU A 506 -11.14 -4.84 61.24
N PRO A 507 -12.17 -5.63 61.59
CA PRO A 507 -13.31 -5.14 62.39
C PRO A 507 -12.95 -4.84 63.85
N ASP A 508 -13.66 -3.85 64.43
CA ASP A 508 -13.67 -3.61 65.87
C ASP A 508 -14.15 -4.83 66.64
N VAL A 509 -13.51 -5.11 67.78
CA VAL A 509 -13.97 -6.15 68.69
C VAL A 509 -15.17 -5.65 69.48
N THR A 510 -16.07 -6.56 69.81
CA THR A 510 -17.24 -6.27 70.62
C THR A 510 -17.05 -6.78 72.03
N PHE A 511 -17.60 -6.05 73.00
CA PHE A 511 -17.66 -6.45 74.40
C PHE A 511 -19.12 -6.78 74.73
N PRO A 512 -19.52 -8.07 74.74
CA PRO A 512 -20.93 -8.46 74.91
C PRO A 512 -21.51 -8.00 76.26
N ASP A 513 -20.69 -7.99 77.30
CA ASP A 513 -21.11 -7.58 78.65
C ASP A 513 -21.00 -6.08 78.90
N ARG A 514 -20.68 -5.27 77.88
CA ARG A 514 -20.54 -3.82 78.07
C ARG A 514 -21.81 -3.22 78.65
N PHE A 515 -21.64 -2.26 79.54
CA PHE A 515 -22.72 -1.45 80.04
C PHE A 515 -23.34 -0.64 78.90
N VAL A 516 -24.65 -0.79 78.73
CA VAL A 516 -25.46 0.01 77.82
C VAL A 516 -26.42 0.84 78.66
N PRO A 517 -26.33 2.19 78.62
CA PRO A 517 -27.28 3.05 79.32
C PRO A 517 -28.72 2.78 78.86
N ALA A 518 -29.68 2.84 79.78
CA ALA A 518 -31.09 2.76 79.42
C ALA A 518 -31.50 3.98 78.57
N PRO A 519 -32.45 3.82 77.62
CA PRO A 519 -33.02 4.94 76.87
C PRO A 519 -33.52 6.05 77.83
N PRO A 520 -33.35 7.35 77.48
CA PRO A 520 -32.96 7.89 76.17
C PRO A 520 -31.44 8.08 75.98
N ASN A 521 -30.60 7.64 76.91
CA ASN A 521 -29.17 7.93 76.86
C ASN A 521 -28.48 7.08 75.76
N PRO A 522 -27.73 7.70 74.84
CA PRO A 522 -26.97 6.93 73.86
C PRO A 522 -25.82 6.17 74.54
N PRO A 523 -25.42 5.00 74.01
CA PRO A 523 -24.20 4.33 74.44
C PRO A 523 -22.97 5.24 74.30
N THR A 524 -21.99 5.06 75.16
CA THR A 524 -20.71 5.77 75.04
C THR A 524 -19.97 5.34 73.76
N PRO A 525 -19.24 6.25 73.07
CA PRO A 525 -18.47 5.90 71.88
C PRO A 525 -17.38 4.84 72.14
N VAL A 526 -16.82 4.82 73.34
CA VAL A 526 -15.91 3.77 73.81
C VAL A 526 -16.71 2.79 74.67
N PRO A 527 -16.61 1.46 74.45
CA PRO A 527 -17.25 0.47 75.29
C PRO A 527 -16.87 0.65 76.77
N LEU A 528 -17.87 0.56 77.66
CA LEU A 528 -17.67 0.67 79.11
C LEU A 528 -17.99 -0.67 79.77
N ILE A 529 -17.04 -1.22 80.50
CA ILE A 529 -17.22 -2.31 81.44
C ILE A 529 -17.27 -1.69 82.83
N ASN A 530 -18.42 -1.75 83.49
CA ASN A 530 -18.57 -1.26 84.85
C ASN A 530 -18.96 -2.40 85.79
N CYS A 531 -19.22 -2.10 87.05
CA CYS A 531 -19.66 -3.10 88.03
C CYS A 531 -20.90 -3.90 87.60
N SER A 532 -21.80 -3.33 86.79
CA SER A 532 -22.96 -4.04 86.23
C SER A 532 -22.57 -5.10 85.20
N SER A 533 -21.44 -4.90 84.53
CA SER A 533 -20.82 -5.85 83.59
C SER A 533 -20.06 -6.97 84.28
N ARG A 534 -19.92 -6.93 85.62
CA ARG A 534 -19.23 -7.95 86.44
C ARG A 534 -17.77 -8.25 86.01
N PRO A 535 -16.86 -7.25 86.02
CA PRO A 535 -15.49 -7.43 85.55
C PRO A 535 -14.68 -8.51 86.29
N TRP A 536 -15.09 -8.89 87.51
CA TRP A 536 -14.47 -9.99 88.28
C TRP A 536 -14.71 -11.39 87.68
N ASP A 537 -15.70 -11.53 86.80
CA ASP A 537 -15.92 -12.77 86.02
C ASP A 537 -14.97 -12.86 84.79
N GLY A 538 -14.12 -11.84 84.59
CA GLY A 538 -13.34 -11.63 83.37
C GLY A 538 -14.08 -10.76 82.35
N ILE A 539 -13.39 -10.34 81.30
CA ILE A 539 -13.98 -9.52 80.24
C ILE A 539 -14.20 -10.41 79.02
N ARG A 540 -15.47 -10.66 78.66
CA ARG A 540 -15.80 -11.33 77.40
C ARG A 540 -15.58 -10.37 76.24
N VAL A 541 -14.90 -10.87 75.23
CA VAL A 541 -14.62 -10.19 73.97
C VAL A 541 -15.10 -11.08 72.84
N ASN A 542 -15.64 -10.49 71.79
CA ASN A 542 -15.98 -11.21 70.58
C ASN A 542 -15.47 -10.42 69.37
N ILE A 543 -14.53 -11.01 68.63
CA ILE A 543 -14.05 -10.48 67.36
C ILE A 543 -15.04 -10.94 66.28
N PRO A 544 -15.74 -10.04 65.58
CA PRO A 544 -16.62 -10.42 64.48
C PRO A 544 -15.83 -11.12 63.37
N PHE A 545 -16.37 -12.21 62.83
CA PHE A 545 -15.76 -12.86 61.67
C PHE A 545 -16.08 -12.07 60.41
N ASP A 546 -15.10 -11.32 59.90
CA ASP A 546 -15.23 -10.62 58.62
C ASP A 546 -14.84 -11.56 57.48
N LYS A 547 -15.83 -12.11 56.76
CA LYS A 547 -15.59 -13.00 55.62
C LYS A 547 -14.79 -12.36 54.47
N LYS A 548 -14.62 -11.04 54.45
CA LYS A 548 -13.75 -10.36 53.48
C LYS A 548 -12.28 -10.41 53.89
N ALA A 549 -12.00 -10.34 55.19
CA ALA A 549 -10.64 -10.28 55.71
C ALA A 549 -10.14 -11.63 56.27
N MET A 550 -11.04 -12.48 56.78
CA MET A 550 -10.74 -13.72 57.49
C MET A 550 -11.25 -14.97 56.74
N ALA A 551 -10.47 -16.04 56.81
CA ALA A 551 -10.80 -17.36 56.30
C ALA A 551 -10.48 -18.45 57.33
N VAL A 552 -11.07 -19.64 57.14
CA VAL A 552 -10.64 -20.84 57.88
C VAL A 552 -9.15 -21.09 57.61
N ASP A 553 -8.44 -21.58 58.62
CA ASP A 553 -6.99 -21.78 58.65
C ASP A 553 -6.11 -20.51 58.76
N ASP A 554 -6.68 -19.30 58.70
CA ASP A 554 -5.96 -18.11 59.16
C ASP A 554 -5.60 -18.25 60.64
N GLU A 555 -4.47 -17.70 61.06
CA GLU A 555 -4.02 -17.70 62.45
C GLU A 555 -4.28 -16.36 63.12
N VAL A 556 -4.68 -16.38 64.39
CA VAL A 556 -4.90 -15.17 65.19
C VAL A 556 -4.03 -15.19 66.44
N VAL A 557 -3.40 -14.05 66.73
CA VAL A 557 -2.74 -13.76 68.01
C VAL A 557 -3.51 -12.63 68.68
N ILE A 558 -3.79 -12.76 69.98
CA ILE A 558 -4.51 -11.77 70.77
C ILE A 558 -3.55 -11.18 71.81
N GLU A 559 -3.63 -9.88 72.02
CA GLU A 559 -2.88 -9.15 73.04
C GLU A 559 -3.81 -8.31 73.91
N TRP A 560 -3.49 -8.23 75.20
CA TRP A 560 -4.17 -7.38 76.18
C TRP A 560 -3.16 -6.47 76.89
N GLN A 561 -3.54 -5.21 77.09
CA GLN A 561 -2.78 -4.25 77.91
C GLN A 561 -3.76 -3.35 78.68
N ALA A 562 -3.62 -3.25 80.01
CA ALA A 562 -4.41 -2.34 80.83
C ALA A 562 -3.66 -1.03 81.16
N TYR A 563 -4.44 -0.01 81.49
CA TYR A 563 -4.01 1.33 81.83
C TYR A 563 -4.76 1.83 83.06
N SER A 564 -4.07 2.56 83.94
CA SER A 564 -4.67 3.09 85.18
C SER A 564 -5.55 4.32 84.95
N ASP A 565 -5.57 4.88 83.75
CA ASP A 565 -6.41 6.00 83.33
C ASP A 565 -7.37 5.60 82.19
N THR A 566 -8.44 6.37 82.02
CA THR A 566 -9.47 6.09 81.02
C THR A 566 -9.07 6.47 79.59
N ASN A 567 -7.99 7.24 79.41
CA ASN A 567 -7.49 7.63 78.09
C ASN A 567 -6.50 6.60 77.51
N GLY A 568 -6.01 5.67 78.32
CA GLY A 568 -5.10 4.61 77.87
C GLY A 568 -3.67 5.11 77.72
N THR A 569 -3.19 5.92 78.66
CA THR A 569 -1.89 6.60 78.56
C THR A 569 -0.89 6.19 79.64
N ILE A 570 -1.36 5.72 80.80
CA ILE A 570 -0.56 5.29 81.93
C ILE A 570 -0.64 3.76 82.03
N LEU A 571 0.40 3.09 81.54
CA LEU A 571 0.48 1.63 81.49
C LEU A 571 0.45 1.00 82.89
N ILE A 572 -0.15 -0.19 82.96
CA ILE A 572 0.03 -1.14 84.05
C ILE A 572 0.81 -2.31 83.47
N ASP A 573 2.15 -2.23 83.48
CA ASP A 573 3.05 -3.10 82.70
C ASP A 573 2.80 -4.60 82.96
N GLU A 574 2.51 -4.99 84.19
CA GLU A 574 2.25 -6.39 84.58
C GLU A 574 0.99 -7.00 83.95
N THR A 575 0.11 -6.18 83.37
CA THR A 575 -1.12 -6.65 82.71
C THR A 575 -0.92 -7.04 81.25
N TYR A 576 0.23 -6.72 80.64
CA TYR A 576 0.51 -7.13 79.27
C TYR A 576 0.44 -8.65 79.15
N PHE A 577 -0.27 -9.14 78.13
CA PHE A 577 -0.25 -10.56 77.82
C PHE A 577 -0.53 -10.82 76.35
N GLU A 578 0.33 -11.61 75.72
CA GLU A 578 0.12 -12.21 74.41
C GLU A 578 -0.37 -13.64 74.61
N PHE A 579 -1.54 -13.94 74.06
CA PHE A 579 -2.13 -15.27 74.11
C PHE A 579 -1.57 -16.17 73.02
N SER A 580 -1.59 -17.49 73.27
CA SER A 580 -1.12 -18.47 72.30
C SER A 580 -1.87 -18.33 70.97
N ARG A 581 -1.10 -18.34 69.87
CA ARG A 581 -1.63 -18.34 68.52
C ARG A 581 -2.54 -19.55 68.28
N PHE A 582 -3.66 -19.34 67.60
CA PHE A 582 -4.58 -20.41 67.21
C PHE A 582 -5.14 -20.19 65.80
N LYS A 583 -5.64 -21.27 65.18
CA LYS A 583 -6.25 -21.24 63.84
C LYS A 583 -7.75 -20.98 63.88
N LEU A 584 -8.25 -20.26 62.88
CA LEU A 584 -9.67 -20.08 62.66
C LEU A 584 -10.30 -21.36 62.11
N SER A 585 -11.45 -21.74 62.67
CA SER A 585 -12.25 -22.91 62.28
C SER A 585 -13.59 -22.47 61.69
N ALA A 586 -14.34 -23.43 61.12
CA ALA A 586 -15.69 -23.17 60.59
C ALA A 586 -16.68 -22.68 61.68
N ASP A 587 -16.47 -23.04 62.95
CA ASP A 587 -17.32 -22.56 64.05
C ASP A 587 -17.16 -21.05 64.25
N HIS A 588 -15.91 -20.53 64.14
CA HIS A 588 -15.65 -19.10 64.23
C HIS A 588 -16.34 -18.31 63.11
N GLU A 589 -16.48 -18.88 61.91
CA GLU A 589 -17.21 -18.26 60.80
C GLU A 589 -18.69 -18.03 61.13
N ALA A 590 -19.31 -18.91 61.93
CA ALA A 590 -20.71 -18.83 62.30
C ALA A 590 -20.95 -17.91 63.51
N SER A 591 -20.08 -17.92 64.52
CA SER A 591 -20.31 -17.23 65.80
C SER A 591 -19.41 -16.03 66.08
N GLY A 592 -18.38 -15.79 65.26
CA GLY A 592 -17.26 -14.94 65.64
C GLY A 592 -16.29 -15.66 66.57
N ILE A 593 -15.23 -14.94 66.97
CA ILE A 593 -14.16 -15.46 67.82
C ILE A 593 -14.42 -14.96 69.25
N ALA A 594 -15.03 -15.83 70.06
CA ALA A 594 -15.29 -15.55 71.46
C ALA A 594 -14.03 -15.78 72.31
N PHE A 595 -13.71 -14.81 73.16
CA PHE A 595 -12.52 -14.82 73.99
C PHE A 595 -12.83 -14.28 75.40
N LEU A 596 -12.17 -14.83 76.42
CA LEU A 596 -12.31 -14.36 77.81
C LEU A 596 -10.96 -13.86 78.33
N VAL A 597 -10.88 -12.56 78.62
CA VAL A 597 -9.72 -11.98 79.30
C VAL A 597 -9.80 -12.32 80.80
N PRO A 598 -8.81 -13.04 81.36
CA PRO A 598 -8.82 -13.44 82.78
C PRO A 598 -8.81 -12.24 83.73
N TYR A 599 -9.56 -12.31 84.83
CA TYR A 599 -9.67 -11.16 85.74
C TYR A 599 -8.39 -10.87 86.52
N GLN A 600 -7.83 -11.86 87.22
CA GLN A 600 -6.81 -11.68 88.27
C GLN A 600 -5.58 -10.88 87.81
N ASP A 601 -4.93 -11.30 86.72
CA ASP A 601 -3.66 -10.67 86.31
C ASP A 601 -3.84 -9.60 85.21
N ARG A 602 -5.07 -9.39 84.71
CA ARG A 602 -5.31 -8.56 83.51
C ARG A 602 -6.32 -7.43 83.73
N VAL A 603 -7.27 -7.61 84.65
CA VAL A 603 -8.38 -6.66 84.89
C VAL A 603 -8.35 -6.15 86.33
N GLU A 604 -8.05 -7.00 87.31
CA GLU A 604 -7.96 -6.61 88.73
C GLU A 604 -6.95 -5.50 89.03
N PRO A 605 -5.80 -5.39 88.32
CA PRO A 605 -4.86 -4.28 88.56
C PRO A 605 -5.45 -2.89 88.25
N ILE A 606 -6.57 -2.83 87.51
CA ILE A 606 -7.33 -1.58 87.32
C ILE A 606 -8.13 -1.29 88.59
N VAL A 607 -7.55 -0.54 89.53
CA VAL A 607 -8.11 -0.40 90.89
C VAL A 607 -9.42 0.38 90.94
N THR A 608 -9.58 1.49 90.19
CA THR A 608 -10.80 2.31 90.26
C THR A 608 -11.43 2.54 88.90
N ARG A 609 -10.81 3.37 88.07
CA ARG A 609 -11.22 3.70 86.71
C ARG A 609 -10.00 3.73 85.83
N GLY A 610 -10.00 2.89 84.81
CA GLY A 610 -8.93 2.82 83.84
C GLY A 610 -9.47 2.43 82.48
N SER A 611 -8.60 1.90 81.65
CA SER A 611 -8.94 1.37 80.36
C SER A 611 -8.06 0.17 80.02
N ALA A 612 -8.41 -0.53 78.96
CA ALA A 612 -7.56 -1.55 78.38
C ALA A 612 -7.65 -1.50 76.86
N GLN A 613 -6.58 -1.95 76.22
CA GLN A 613 -6.49 -2.14 74.79
C GLN A 613 -6.47 -3.64 74.51
N PHE A 614 -7.45 -4.08 73.73
CA PHE A 614 -7.51 -5.43 73.18
C PHE A 614 -7.03 -5.35 71.73
N SER A 615 -5.98 -6.06 71.38
CA SER A 615 -5.48 -6.14 70.02
C SER A 615 -5.55 -7.56 69.49
N TYR A 616 -5.80 -7.71 68.20
CA TYR A 616 -5.60 -8.98 67.54
C TYR A 616 -4.83 -8.77 66.24
N THR A 617 -3.94 -9.72 65.95
CA THR A 617 -3.20 -9.79 64.70
C THR A 617 -3.66 -11.03 63.95
N LEU A 618 -4.15 -10.85 62.74
CA LEU A 618 -4.51 -11.89 61.79
C LEU A 618 -3.29 -12.22 60.93
N TYR A 619 -2.99 -13.49 60.74
CA TYR A 619 -1.94 -14.00 59.87
C TYR A 619 -2.56 -14.95 58.84
N LYS A 620 -2.34 -14.68 57.56
CA LYS A 620 -2.79 -15.53 56.47
C LYS A 620 -1.76 -16.61 56.15
N PRO A 621 -2.17 -17.78 55.63
CA PRO A 621 -1.25 -18.75 55.06
C PRO A 621 -0.37 -18.18 53.94
N SER A 622 -0.84 -17.15 53.22
CA SER A 622 -0.06 -16.46 52.19
C SER A 622 1.16 -15.71 52.76
N GLY A 623 1.16 -15.42 54.07
CA GLY A 623 2.18 -14.61 54.75
C GLY A 623 1.73 -13.17 55.03
N GLN A 624 0.60 -12.73 54.46
CA GLN A 624 0.02 -11.41 54.77
C GLN A 624 -0.46 -11.36 56.22
N SER A 625 -0.26 -10.22 56.90
CA SER A 625 -0.75 -10.01 58.25
C SER A 625 -1.51 -8.69 58.40
N GLY A 626 -2.26 -8.53 59.49
CA GLY A 626 -2.88 -7.25 59.82
C GLY A 626 -3.26 -7.19 61.29
N LYS A 627 -3.14 -6.02 61.91
CA LYS A 627 -3.39 -5.81 63.33
C LYS A 627 -4.50 -4.79 63.54
N HIS A 628 -5.43 -5.09 64.44
CA HIS A 628 -6.45 -4.15 64.90
C HIS A 628 -6.44 -4.04 66.42
N SER A 629 -6.79 -2.87 66.93
CA SER A 629 -6.87 -2.59 68.36
C SER A 629 -8.16 -1.86 68.71
N THR A 630 -8.84 -2.30 69.76
CA THR A 630 -10.04 -1.64 70.30
C THR A 630 -9.84 -1.34 71.79
N ARG A 631 -10.13 -0.09 72.19
CA ARG A 631 -10.06 0.35 73.58
C ARG A 631 -11.39 0.10 74.31
N VAL A 632 -11.31 -0.32 75.58
CA VAL A 632 -12.44 -0.45 76.49
C VAL A 632 -12.16 0.31 77.78
N MET A 633 -13.14 1.06 78.28
CA MET A 633 -13.08 1.69 79.60
C MET A 633 -13.52 0.69 80.66
N ILE A 634 -12.81 0.65 81.79
CA ILE A 634 -13.09 -0.27 82.89
C ILE A 634 -13.25 0.53 84.18
N SER A 635 -14.42 0.44 84.80
CA SER A 635 -14.72 1.06 86.10
C SER A 635 -15.12 0.01 87.11
N ARG A 636 -14.33 -0.12 88.18
CA ARG A 636 -14.59 -1.04 89.29
C ARG A 636 -15.18 -0.34 90.51
N VAL A 637 -15.71 0.88 90.33
CA VAL A 637 -16.36 1.65 91.41
C VAL A 637 -17.81 1.98 91.08
N ILE A 638 -18.69 1.87 92.09
CA ILE A 638 -20.03 2.47 92.13
C ILE A 638 -20.06 3.46 93.28
N GLY A 639 -20.29 4.75 92.99
CA GLY A 639 -20.16 5.82 93.97
C GLY A 639 -18.71 5.88 94.52
N THR A 640 -18.55 5.58 95.80
CA THR A 640 -17.24 5.50 96.49
C THR A 640 -16.81 4.05 96.81
N THR A 641 -17.61 3.05 96.43
CA THR A 641 -17.36 1.65 96.79
C THR A 641 -16.76 0.87 95.63
N LEU A 642 -15.70 0.10 95.89
CA LEU A 642 -15.13 -0.86 94.95
C LEU A 642 -16.05 -2.09 94.84
N CYS A 643 -16.38 -2.47 93.61
CA CYS A 643 -17.16 -3.67 93.33
C CYS A 643 -16.26 -4.88 93.05
N SER A 644 -16.64 -6.01 93.63
CA SER A 644 -16.01 -7.32 93.47
C SER A 644 -17.07 -8.41 93.45
N ALA A 645 -16.65 -9.68 93.30
CA ALA A 645 -17.54 -10.83 93.40
C ALA A 645 -18.33 -10.86 94.73
N ASP A 646 -17.72 -10.38 95.81
CA ASP A 646 -18.31 -10.33 97.16
C ASP A 646 -19.10 -9.03 97.42
N SER A 647 -18.91 -8.00 96.60
CA SER A 647 -19.57 -6.69 96.70
C SER A 647 -20.24 -6.30 95.38
N LEU A 648 -21.31 -7.03 95.04
CA LEU A 648 -22.18 -6.75 93.90
C LEU A 648 -22.86 -5.38 94.10
N GLY A 649 -22.28 -4.31 93.56
CA GLY A 649 -22.93 -3.00 93.61
C GLY A 649 -24.31 -3.05 92.94
N ARG A 650 -25.31 -2.38 93.52
CA ARG A 650 -26.68 -2.38 92.95
C ARG A 650 -26.70 -1.54 91.67
N CYS A 651 -27.02 -2.18 90.56
CA CYS A 651 -26.97 -1.60 89.23
C CYS A 651 -28.29 -0.91 88.82
N ASP A 652 -29.34 -1.13 89.60
CA ASP A 652 -30.67 -0.55 89.41
C ASP A 652 -30.85 0.63 90.37
N MET A 653 -30.34 1.82 90.05
CA MET A 653 -30.95 3.11 90.46
C MET A 653 -30.35 4.25 89.61
N LEU A 654 -31.19 4.88 88.79
CA LEU A 654 -31.01 6.29 88.45
C LEU A 654 -30.95 7.09 89.75
N PRO A 655 -30.07 8.09 89.91
CA PRO A 655 -30.21 9.03 91.01
C PRO A 655 -31.54 9.75 90.84
N ALA A 656 -32.46 9.56 91.79
CA ALA A 656 -33.61 10.44 91.93
C ALA A 656 -33.07 11.87 92.10
N ALA A 657 -33.52 12.78 91.24
CA ALA A 657 -33.25 14.20 91.39
C ALA A 657 -33.65 14.63 92.79
N SER A 658 -32.68 15.11 93.57
CA SER A 658 -32.98 15.79 94.83
C SER A 658 -33.63 17.12 94.47
N GLU A 659 -34.95 17.21 94.63
CA GLU A 659 -35.59 18.47 94.98
C GLU A 659 -34.93 18.98 96.27
N ASN A 660 -34.24 20.11 96.18
CA ASN A 660 -34.34 21.21 97.14
C ASN A 660 -33.45 22.38 96.74
N GLY A 661 -34.06 23.56 96.77
CA GLY A 661 -33.35 24.79 97.09
C GLY A 661 -32.93 25.64 95.90
N ALA A 662 -33.90 26.36 95.33
CA ALA A 662 -33.59 27.66 94.76
C ALA A 662 -32.94 28.54 95.84
N GLU A 663 -31.72 29.03 95.59
CA GLU A 663 -31.30 30.33 96.08
C GLU A 663 -30.26 30.96 95.14
N ASN A 664 -30.70 32.08 94.58
CA ASN A 664 -30.01 33.14 93.84
C ASN A 664 -28.49 33.30 94.05
N GLY A 665 -27.80 33.65 92.96
CA GLY A 665 -26.54 34.38 93.04
C GLY A 665 -25.77 34.49 91.73
N ASN A 666 -25.97 35.59 91.00
CA ASN A 666 -25.06 36.07 89.96
C ASN A 666 -23.60 36.15 90.48
N ILE A 667 -22.64 35.64 89.71
CA ILE A 667 -21.50 36.34 89.06
C ILE A 667 -20.82 35.34 88.13
#